data_AF-A0A812T6B1-F1
#
_entry.id   AF-A0A812T6B1-F1
#
_cell.length_a   1.000
_cell.length_b   1.000
_cell.length_c   1.000
_cell.angle_alpha   90.00
_cell.angle_beta   90.00
_cell.angle_gamma   90.00
#
_symmetry.space_group_name_H-M   'P 1'
#
loop_
_entity.id
_entity.type
_entity.pdbx_description
1 polymer ?
#
loop_
_entity_poly.entity_id
_entity_poly.type
_entity_poly.pdbx_seq_one_letter_code
_entity_poly.pdbx_strand_id
1 'polypeptide(L)'
;MGPKKTVKALHAEEDGFDLPEEAPRDESEGNLAEAHASARGRGRGGKKGGGRGRSKATGETKKRQPVTCCIVPGCTYPKYPGCRFCSLGDHKKAFDNLMYQRRSRKDITQEQKDAFDETMQDDGLAGREVHQFAMDNPPELKKKGLVDFAKFVRIRGERLATVDQNGCRPFTERAWYKYAENVEGLSEQEAQEQWKTFYADRSLKRDNMGFHGAERLWLPVHELDFKERSHYVDNQVHEFSGDLRAPAAAERQMLKDGKHVCAVCGEFAVCRNSSLQDHLKRQDLSFDDEHFSRSAMQMEDLAKGPPTTPHKKDSKGKMKDEDELTPEKVASLNPTREGPILHRSMESSRKKIVQDFKKCDLVAKKAMDTFKEHPTELKAADRALLSFARTLQFRFETGCRCQGQAKDIQQMVPDASMCAVGPSVSASVGSDSAAAAPPSPSSTAAKSQVVTAEQLAARQAMSFRDFLAEVRTQKHKFWDGNVADLPTLEEVEEMQDKALTERDPLEFAKLKKEWALKEKILQCIPKAIKQAADDISKHMKVKVTENNREKRRRDEQTSKDALRKIREDAQAAADQVKRRKTEGKKAQALFTITLPVETVPQVPMLTDTCKSGDHWKSPWMMSGGEDLAACLGDSALQRALSSWGSQYKRAMSNAKLTQASLPMDDKQGRPSFNAYIEKLLPRSEVPDISEVAGGKGFMDATWLFGLAMDNTCAGFIPNHASTFRVLVVGEVRFFIIEWCSLSSVMLQNEPEPKPNPEALLTKLQTLDETALTEILKQGINSRQCVLKAKQVLFIPAGWLVVEAAVPQGEHIYGLRKNVFLKSSANKYEEGIKITQASGNSESACERMRKVLEILKK
;
A
#
# COMPACT_ATOMS: atom_id res chain seq x y z
N MET A 1 45.68 49.34 -41.44
CA MET A 1 45.53 48.31 -40.40
C MET A 1 44.31 48.67 -39.57
N GLY A 2 43.32 47.78 -39.56
CA GLY A 2 41.90 48.10 -39.44
C GLY A 2 41.46 48.83 -38.16
N PRO A 3 40.76 49.96 -38.30
CA PRO A 3 40.01 50.59 -37.22
C PRO A 3 38.50 50.70 -37.57
N LYS A 4 37.68 51.10 -36.57
CA LYS A 4 36.31 51.67 -36.68
C LYS A 4 35.21 50.64 -36.99
N LYS A 5 33.93 50.82 -36.65
CA LYS A 5 33.09 51.75 -35.87
C LYS A 5 31.71 51.07 -35.88
N THR A 6 30.95 51.08 -34.79
CA THR A 6 29.51 50.75 -34.83
C THR A 6 28.71 52.05 -34.99
N VAL A 7 27.71 52.02 -35.88
CA VAL A 7 26.95 53.16 -36.38
C VAL A 7 25.51 53.14 -35.82
N LYS A 8 25.07 54.35 -35.41
CA LYS A 8 23.73 55.03 -35.34
C LYS A 8 22.42 54.20 -35.50
N ALA A 9 21.37 54.39 -34.67
CA ALA A 9 20.38 55.52 -34.52
C ALA A 9 19.31 55.53 -35.67
N LEU A 10 17.99 55.79 -35.57
CA LEU A 10 17.05 56.55 -34.68
C LEU A 10 15.56 56.21 -35.02
N HIS A 11 14.61 56.51 -34.08
CA HIS A 11 13.21 57.06 -34.14
C HIS A 11 12.28 56.90 -35.39
N ALA A 12 10.94 57.00 -35.38
CA ALA A 12 9.80 57.29 -34.47
C ALA A 12 8.49 56.85 -35.22
N GLU A 13 7.30 56.64 -34.61
CA GLU A 13 6.08 57.50 -34.49
C GLU A 13 4.90 56.51 -34.22
N GLU A 14 4.05 56.65 -33.20
CA GLU A 14 2.83 57.46 -33.01
C GLU A 14 1.58 57.03 -33.82
N ASP A 15 0.40 57.29 -33.23
CA ASP A 15 -1.01 57.01 -33.62
C ASP A 15 -1.58 55.66 -33.13
N GLY A 16 -2.64 55.57 -32.29
CA GLY A 16 -3.74 56.48 -32.02
C GLY A 16 -5.01 55.95 -32.70
N PHE A 17 -5.88 55.23 -32.00
CA PHE A 17 -7.25 55.03 -32.47
C PHE A 17 -8.26 54.81 -31.35
N ASP A 18 -9.25 55.71 -31.35
CA ASP A 18 -10.31 55.94 -30.40
C ASP A 18 -11.47 54.93 -30.47
N LEU A 19 -12.21 54.90 -29.35
CA LEU A 19 -13.55 54.32 -29.19
C LEU A 19 -14.58 55.00 -30.12
N PRO A 20 -15.76 54.37 -30.30
CA PRO A 20 -16.95 55.13 -29.98
C PRO A 20 -18.01 54.37 -29.15
N GLU A 21 -18.94 55.19 -28.73
CA GLU A 21 -19.82 55.19 -27.56
C GLU A 21 -21.27 54.84 -27.93
N GLU A 22 -21.98 54.29 -26.95
CA GLU A 22 -23.44 54.27 -26.67
C GLU A 22 -24.54 53.95 -27.73
N ALA A 23 -25.28 52.86 -27.41
CA ALA A 23 -26.75 52.64 -27.32
C ALA A 23 -27.75 53.39 -28.25
N PRO A 24 -28.85 52.71 -28.66
CA PRO A 24 -30.05 52.67 -27.78
C PRO A 24 -30.82 51.34 -27.73
N ARG A 25 -31.68 51.25 -26.70
CA ARG A 25 -32.66 50.22 -26.35
C ARG A 25 -33.77 50.07 -27.42
N ASP A 26 -34.26 48.86 -27.68
CA ASP A 26 -35.58 48.40 -27.20
C ASP A 26 -35.94 46.94 -27.60
N GLU A 27 -36.63 46.29 -26.65
CA GLU A 27 -37.66 45.23 -26.76
C GLU A 27 -37.50 44.01 -27.70
N SER A 28 -37.32 42.82 -27.11
CA SER A 28 -38.43 41.85 -26.92
C SER A 28 -37.94 40.43 -26.55
N GLU A 29 -38.61 39.91 -25.51
CA GLU A 29 -38.79 38.56 -24.99
C GLU A 29 -38.32 37.33 -25.82
N GLY A 30 -37.71 36.33 -25.15
CA GLY A 30 -37.60 34.99 -25.76
C GLY A 30 -36.60 33.99 -25.17
N ASN A 31 -36.76 33.63 -23.90
CA ASN A 31 -36.52 32.30 -23.31
C ASN A 31 -35.29 31.40 -23.66
N LEU A 32 -34.65 31.04 -22.54
CA LEU A 32 -34.14 29.73 -22.11
C LEU A 32 -32.70 29.33 -22.47
N ALA A 33 -31.98 29.09 -21.38
CA ALA A 33 -30.57 28.84 -21.26
C ALA A 33 -30.19 27.37 -21.44
N GLU A 34 -29.17 27.12 -22.26
CA GLU A 34 -28.28 25.97 -22.13
C GLU A 34 -26.85 26.49 -21.99
N ALA A 35 -26.30 26.40 -20.78
CA ALA A 35 -24.88 26.64 -20.53
C ALA A 35 -24.19 25.32 -20.22
N HIS A 36 -23.39 24.90 -21.19
CA HIS A 36 -22.25 24.00 -21.04
C HIS A 36 -21.33 24.44 -19.89
N ALA A 37 -20.93 23.50 -19.04
CA ALA A 37 -19.64 23.58 -18.35
C ALA A 37 -19.04 22.18 -18.19
N SER A 38 -18.01 21.95 -19.00
CA SER A 38 -17.12 20.80 -18.99
C SER A 38 -16.22 20.78 -17.75
N ALA A 39 -16.11 19.64 -17.07
CA ALA A 39 -14.93 19.32 -16.26
C ALA A 39 -14.59 17.83 -16.36
N ARG A 40 -13.52 17.55 -17.12
CA ARG A 40 -12.86 16.24 -17.25
C ARG A 40 -12.10 15.94 -15.95
N GLY A 41 -12.50 14.88 -15.24
CA GLY A 41 -11.72 14.27 -14.16
C GLY A 41 -11.47 12.79 -14.43
N ARG A 42 -10.26 12.45 -14.92
CA ARG A 42 -9.80 11.08 -15.16
C ARG A 42 -9.55 10.37 -13.82
N GLY A 43 -10.30 9.30 -13.53
CA GLY A 43 -10.04 8.38 -12.42
C GLY A 43 -9.93 6.93 -12.92
N ARG A 44 -8.72 6.38 -12.93
CA ARG A 44 -8.38 5.00 -13.31
C ARG A 44 -8.94 4.00 -12.28
N GLY A 45 -9.93 3.20 -12.68
CA GLY A 45 -10.46 2.09 -11.89
C GLY A 45 -9.67 0.79 -12.09
N GLY A 46 -8.95 0.35 -11.04
CA GLY A 46 -8.35 -0.97 -10.93
C GLY A 46 -9.40 -2.04 -10.59
N LYS A 47 -9.47 -3.10 -11.40
CA LYS A 47 -10.30 -4.30 -11.21
C LYS A 47 -9.74 -5.21 -10.11
N LYS A 48 -10.58 -5.57 -9.13
CA LYS A 48 -10.59 -6.87 -8.42
C LYS A 48 -12.04 -7.36 -8.53
N GLY A 49 -12.36 -8.52 -9.07
CA GLY A 49 -11.93 -9.84 -8.65
C GLY A 49 -13.20 -10.57 -8.18
N GLY A 50 -14.01 -11.03 -9.13
CA GLY A 50 -15.30 -11.65 -8.87
C GLY A 50 -15.14 -13.04 -8.27
N GLY A 51 -15.32 -13.15 -6.96
CA GLY A 51 -15.52 -14.42 -6.28
C GLY A 51 -16.89 -15.01 -6.66
N ARG A 52 -16.87 -16.24 -7.18
CA ARG A 52 -18.06 -17.04 -7.44
C ARG A 52 -18.84 -17.28 -6.15
N GLY A 53 -20.17 -17.16 -6.26
CA GLY A 53 -21.12 -17.47 -5.21
C GLY A 53 -20.95 -18.90 -4.70
N ARG A 54 -20.96 -19.03 -3.37
CA ARG A 54 -20.96 -20.30 -2.67
C ARG A 54 -22.40 -20.60 -2.28
N SER A 55 -23.07 -21.40 -3.10
CA SER A 55 -24.32 -22.06 -2.73
C SER A 55 -24.05 -22.97 -1.52
N LYS A 56 -24.91 -22.82 -0.51
CA LYS A 56 -24.86 -23.52 0.77
C LYS A 56 -25.44 -24.93 0.53
N ALA A 57 -24.59 -25.87 0.15
CA ALA A 57 -24.93 -27.29 0.13
C ALA A 57 -24.31 -27.95 1.37
N THR A 58 -25.19 -28.39 2.27
CA THR A 58 -24.89 -29.27 3.41
C THR A 58 -24.52 -30.65 2.88
N GLY A 59 -23.22 -30.91 2.75
CA GLY A 59 -22.69 -32.23 2.41
C GLY A 59 -21.34 -32.44 3.06
N GLU A 60 -21.21 -33.48 3.88
CA GLU A 60 -19.96 -33.97 4.46
C GLU A 60 -18.90 -34.12 3.36
N THR A 61 -17.94 -33.20 3.35
CA THR A 61 -16.87 -33.19 2.35
C THR A 61 -15.65 -33.85 2.94
N LYS A 62 -15.28 -35.00 2.38
CA LYS A 62 -13.98 -35.65 2.56
C LYS A 62 -12.88 -34.60 2.40
N LYS A 63 -12.06 -34.41 3.46
CA LYS A 63 -10.94 -33.47 3.49
C LYS A 63 -10.00 -33.77 2.32
N ARG A 64 -9.97 -32.89 1.31
CA ARG A 64 -9.02 -32.97 0.19
C ARG A 64 -7.59 -32.91 0.76
N GLN A 65 -6.78 -33.91 0.44
CA GLN A 65 -5.39 -33.97 0.88
C GLN A 65 -4.60 -32.78 0.34
N PRO A 66 -3.68 -32.19 1.11
CA PRO A 66 -2.93 -31.03 0.70
C PRO A 66 -1.80 -31.44 -0.28
N VAL A 67 -1.72 -30.74 -1.43
CA VAL A 67 -1.02 -31.25 -2.63
C VAL A 67 0.40 -30.68 -2.80
N THR A 68 0.82 -29.66 -2.04
CA THR A 68 2.15 -29.04 -2.19
C THR A 68 2.61 -28.30 -0.92
N CYS A 69 3.92 -28.06 -0.77
CA CYS A 69 4.53 -27.31 0.35
C CYS A 69 4.15 -25.82 0.36
N CYS A 70 4.34 -25.18 1.52
CA CYS A 70 4.17 -23.74 1.73
C CYS A 70 5.21 -22.91 0.94
N ILE A 71 4.84 -21.71 0.46
CA ILE A 71 5.78 -20.84 -0.29
C ILE A 71 6.91 -20.26 0.56
N VAL A 72 6.76 -20.29 1.89
CA VAL A 72 7.77 -19.80 2.83
C VAL A 72 8.98 -20.75 2.85
N PRO A 73 10.21 -20.28 2.57
CA PRO A 73 11.41 -21.10 2.61
C PRO A 73 11.56 -21.82 3.96
N GLY A 74 11.93 -23.09 3.93
CA GLY A 74 12.12 -23.91 5.14
C GLY A 74 10.83 -24.41 5.80
N CYS A 75 9.64 -24.05 5.30
CA CYS A 75 8.39 -24.55 5.86
C CYS A 75 8.02 -25.94 5.29
N THR A 76 8.12 -26.97 6.12
CA THR A 76 7.79 -28.37 5.75
C THR A 76 6.30 -28.67 5.76
N TYR A 77 5.48 -27.79 6.34
CA TYR A 77 4.05 -28.00 6.46
C TYR A 77 3.33 -27.83 5.12
N PRO A 78 2.37 -28.73 4.79
CA PRO A 78 1.68 -28.69 3.52
C PRO A 78 0.67 -27.53 3.48
N LYS A 79 0.37 -26.99 2.29
CA LYS A 79 -0.54 -25.85 2.13
C LYS A 79 -2.01 -26.28 2.09
N TYR A 80 -2.92 -25.46 2.62
CA TYR A 80 -4.36 -25.68 2.42
C TYR A 80 -4.73 -25.54 0.94
N PRO A 81 -5.68 -26.34 0.40
CA PRO A 81 -6.19 -26.15 -0.95
C PRO A 81 -6.71 -24.71 -1.16
N GLY A 82 -6.13 -24.00 -2.13
CA GLY A 82 -6.45 -22.59 -2.40
C GLY A 82 -5.70 -21.55 -1.56
N CYS A 83 -4.79 -21.96 -0.67
CA CYS A 83 -3.91 -21.09 0.09
C CYS A 83 -2.46 -21.22 -0.40
N ARG A 84 -1.69 -20.11 -0.35
CA ARG A 84 -0.24 -20.12 -0.61
C ARG A 84 0.57 -20.55 0.62
N PHE A 85 -0.04 -20.51 1.80
CA PHE A 85 0.63 -20.67 3.09
C PHE A 85 0.29 -22.00 3.78
N CYS A 86 1.13 -22.37 4.74
CA CYS A 86 1.06 -23.63 5.50
C CYS A 86 -0.29 -23.84 6.22
N SER A 87 -0.61 -25.10 6.46
CA SER A 87 -1.81 -25.54 7.18
C SER A 87 -1.83 -25.14 8.66
N LEU A 88 -0.68 -24.87 9.28
CA LEU A 88 -0.63 -24.34 10.64
C LEU A 88 -1.20 -22.91 10.75
N GLY A 89 -1.26 -22.19 9.64
CA GLY A 89 -1.82 -20.84 9.58
C GLY A 89 -0.91 -19.73 10.08
N ASP A 90 0.28 -20.01 10.59
CA ASP A 90 1.20 -18.98 11.10
C ASP A 90 1.70 -18.05 9.99
N HIS A 91 2.17 -18.62 8.88
CA HIS A 91 2.55 -17.82 7.70
C HIS A 91 1.35 -17.10 7.08
N LYS A 92 0.15 -17.67 7.18
CA LYS A 92 -1.07 -16.98 6.73
C LYS A 92 -1.39 -15.77 7.61
N LYS A 93 -1.28 -15.90 8.95
CA LYS A 93 -1.47 -14.78 9.89
C LYS A 93 -0.43 -13.69 9.67
N ALA A 94 0.83 -14.06 9.42
CA ALA A 94 1.90 -13.12 9.07
C ALA A 94 1.56 -12.33 7.80
N PHE A 95 1.14 -13.02 6.73
CA PHE A 95 0.68 -12.37 5.50
C PHE A 95 -0.55 -11.48 5.70
N ASP A 96 -1.55 -11.94 6.45
CA ASP A 96 -2.76 -11.15 6.74
C ASP A 96 -2.41 -9.87 7.54
N ASN A 97 -1.43 -9.94 8.45
CA ASN A 97 -0.93 -8.78 9.19
C ASN A 97 -0.18 -7.79 8.29
N LEU A 98 0.68 -8.26 7.38
CA LEU A 98 1.33 -7.43 6.36
C LEU A 98 0.29 -6.70 5.50
N MET A 99 -0.72 -7.42 5.02
CA MET A 99 -1.82 -6.87 4.24
C MET A 99 -2.67 -5.88 5.04
N TYR A 100 -2.88 -6.12 6.34
CA TYR A 100 -3.59 -5.20 7.22
C TYR A 100 -2.82 -3.90 7.37
N GLN A 101 -1.52 -3.94 7.68
CA GLN A 101 -0.68 -2.74 7.80
C GLN A 101 -0.65 -1.95 6.48
N ARG A 102 -0.55 -2.61 5.32
CA ARG A 102 -0.62 -1.98 4.00
C ARG A 102 -1.95 -1.24 3.75
N ARG A 103 -3.06 -1.69 4.34
CA ARG A 103 -4.40 -1.07 4.18
C ARG A 103 -4.69 -0.01 5.22
N SER A 104 -4.23 -0.18 6.46
CA SER A 104 -4.61 0.67 7.60
C SER A 104 -3.71 1.89 7.76
N ARG A 105 -2.44 1.80 7.35
CA ARG A 105 -1.48 2.90 7.41
C ARG A 105 -1.76 3.96 6.35
N LYS A 106 -1.86 5.22 6.81
CA LYS A 106 -2.13 6.40 5.97
C LYS A 106 -0.85 7.08 5.48
N ASP A 107 0.28 6.78 6.12
CA ASP A 107 1.62 7.31 5.89
C ASP A 107 2.38 6.58 4.78
N ILE A 108 1.79 5.54 4.18
CA ILE A 108 2.39 4.80 3.05
C ILE A 108 2.00 5.45 1.73
N THR A 109 3.00 5.77 0.89
CA THR A 109 2.78 6.33 -0.45
C THR A 109 2.13 5.32 -1.39
N GLN A 110 1.50 5.78 -2.48
CA GLN A 110 0.88 4.87 -3.45
C GLN A 110 1.93 3.97 -4.13
N GLU A 111 3.11 4.51 -4.42
CA GLU A 111 4.23 3.76 -4.99
C GLU A 111 4.71 2.61 -4.09
N GLN A 112 4.82 2.86 -2.78
CA GLN A 112 5.16 1.82 -1.80
C GLN A 112 4.09 0.72 -1.73
N LYS A 113 2.80 1.07 -1.88
CA LYS A 113 1.70 0.09 -1.92
C LYS A 113 1.76 -0.77 -3.18
N ASP A 114 2.08 -0.17 -4.32
CA ASP A 114 2.17 -0.86 -5.60
C ASP A 114 3.40 -1.79 -5.62
N ALA A 115 4.56 -1.33 -5.15
CA ALA A 115 5.77 -2.14 -5.01
C ALA A 115 5.58 -3.34 -4.07
N PHE A 116 4.87 -3.14 -2.95
CA PHE A 116 4.48 -4.22 -2.07
C PHE A 116 3.54 -5.22 -2.76
N ASP A 117 2.52 -4.75 -3.48
CA ASP A 117 1.56 -5.63 -4.17
C ASP A 117 2.21 -6.44 -5.30
N GLU A 118 3.21 -5.88 -5.98
CA GLU A 118 4.03 -6.56 -6.99
C GLU A 118 4.93 -7.62 -6.33
N THR A 119 5.64 -7.26 -5.26
CA THR A 119 6.48 -8.21 -4.49
C THR A 119 5.66 -9.38 -3.95
N MET A 120 4.43 -9.12 -3.50
CA MET A 120 3.54 -10.14 -2.99
C MET A 120 2.91 -11.02 -4.08
N GLN A 121 3.03 -10.69 -5.37
CA GLN A 121 2.60 -11.55 -6.47
C GLN A 121 3.62 -12.66 -6.77
N ASP A 122 4.90 -12.41 -6.59
CA ASP A 122 5.97 -13.40 -6.74
C ASP A 122 6.00 -14.35 -5.53
N ASP A 123 5.87 -15.67 -5.76
CA ASP A 123 5.85 -16.68 -4.68
C ASP A 123 7.17 -16.74 -3.89
N GLY A 124 8.32 -16.54 -4.53
CA GLY A 124 9.63 -16.61 -3.89
C GLY A 124 9.95 -15.38 -3.05
N LEU A 125 9.61 -14.19 -3.55
CA LEU A 125 9.76 -12.95 -2.77
C LEU A 125 8.72 -12.86 -1.64
N ALA A 126 7.45 -13.16 -1.93
CA ALA A 126 6.40 -13.20 -0.91
C ALA A 126 6.74 -14.21 0.20
N GLY A 127 7.26 -15.38 -0.16
CA GLY A 127 7.70 -16.40 0.79
C GLY A 127 8.79 -15.89 1.75
N ARG A 128 9.82 -15.23 1.23
CA ARG A 128 10.92 -14.64 2.02
C ARG A 128 10.44 -13.52 2.94
N GLU A 129 9.64 -12.60 2.43
CA GLU A 129 9.15 -11.45 3.21
C GLU A 129 8.17 -11.86 4.31
N VAL A 130 7.29 -12.83 4.04
CA VAL A 130 6.41 -13.41 5.05
C VAL A 130 7.20 -14.18 6.10
N HIS A 131 8.27 -14.88 5.71
CA HIS A 131 9.16 -15.56 6.65
C HIS A 131 9.87 -14.58 7.59
N GLN A 132 10.50 -13.53 7.02
CA GLN A 132 11.17 -12.50 7.80
C GLN A 132 10.20 -11.83 8.76
N PHE A 133 9.01 -11.45 8.27
CA PHE A 133 8.00 -10.85 9.14
C PHE A 133 7.54 -11.80 10.25
N ALA A 134 7.40 -13.11 9.97
CA ALA A 134 7.04 -14.09 10.98
C ALA A 134 8.15 -14.28 12.03
N MET A 135 9.42 -14.26 11.62
CA MET A 135 10.60 -14.32 12.49
C MET A 135 10.68 -13.08 13.41
N ASP A 136 10.46 -11.89 12.85
CA ASP A 136 10.47 -10.63 13.60
C ASP A 136 9.23 -10.49 14.50
N ASN A 137 8.17 -11.27 14.24
CA ASN A 137 6.89 -11.17 14.91
C ASN A 137 6.33 -12.52 15.39
N PRO A 138 7.04 -13.23 16.27
CA PRO A 138 6.58 -14.50 16.82
C PRO A 138 5.16 -14.39 17.41
N PRO A 139 4.39 -15.49 17.39
CA PRO A 139 2.99 -15.49 17.79
C PRO A 139 2.76 -14.98 19.22
N GLU A 140 3.76 -15.08 20.09
CA GLU A 140 3.75 -14.61 21.49
C GLU A 140 3.70 -13.08 21.63
N LEU A 141 4.19 -12.33 20.63
CA LEU A 141 4.16 -10.87 20.66
C LEU A 141 2.73 -10.33 20.44
N LYS A 142 2.17 -9.74 21.51
CA LYS A 142 0.86 -9.06 21.50
C LYS A 142 0.81 -7.88 20.52
N LYS A 143 1.93 -7.20 20.30
CA LYS A 143 2.05 -6.09 19.35
C LYS A 143 3.02 -6.49 18.25
N LYS A 144 2.55 -6.44 17.01
CA LYS A 144 3.37 -6.71 15.82
C LYS A 144 4.14 -5.43 15.46
N GLY A 145 5.42 -5.57 15.12
CA GLY A 145 6.29 -4.52 14.62
C GLY A 145 5.73 -3.90 13.34
N LEU A 146 6.02 -2.61 13.15
CA LEU A 146 5.65 -1.87 11.95
C LEU A 146 6.53 -2.28 10.78
N VAL A 147 5.91 -2.54 9.64
CA VAL A 147 6.61 -2.90 8.40
C VAL A 147 7.18 -1.64 7.77
N ASP A 148 8.47 -1.62 7.49
CA ASP A 148 9.03 -0.59 6.61
C ASP A 148 8.59 -0.88 5.17
N PHE A 149 7.69 -0.05 4.61
CA PHE A 149 7.21 -0.23 3.24
C PHE A 149 8.16 0.36 2.19
N ALA A 150 9.12 1.22 2.59
CA ALA A 150 10.12 1.75 1.68
C ALA A 150 11.06 0.67 1.16
N LYS A 151 11.26 -0.42 1.94
CA LYS A 151 12.06 -1.57 1.49
C LYS A 151 11.53 -2.23 0.20
N PHE A 152 10.21 -2.25 -0.02
CA PHE A 152 9.64 -2.84 -1.23
C PHE A 152 9.93 -2.01 -2.48
N VAL A 153 10.06 -0.69 -2.35
CA VAL A 153 10.51 0.19 -3.43
C VAL A 153 12.00 -0.04 -3.72
N ARG A 154 12.81 -0.24 -2.67
CA ARG A 154 14.24 -0.57 -2.80
C ARG A 154 14.49 -1.91 -3.51
N ILE A 155 13.60 -2.90 -3.33
CA ILE A 155 13.67 -4.18 -4.04
C ILE A 155 13.36 -4.03 -5.54
N ARG A 156 12.56 -3.03 -5.92
CA ARG A 156 12.14 -2.75 -7.31
C ARG A 156 13.18 -1.97 -8.11
N GLY A 157 14.02 -1.17 -7.45
CA GLY A 157 15.11 -0.47 -8.13
C GLY A 157 16.11 -1.48 -8.68
N GLU A 158 16.27 -1.55 -10.00
CA GLU A 158 17.43 -2.21 -10.60
C GLU A 158 18.66 -1.51 -10.02
N ARG A 159 19.40 -2.22 -9.15
CA ARG A 159 20.77 -1.85 -8.84
C ARG A 159 21.55 -2.03 -10.13
N LEU A 160 21.65 -0.96 -10.91
CA LEU A 160 22.73 -0.79 -11.87
C LEU A 160 24.01 -0.69 -11.05
N ALA A 161 24.50 -1.83 -10.58
CA ALA A 161 25.88 -1.96 -10.16
C ALA A 161 26.69 -1.87 -11.46
N THR A 162 27.11 -0.66 -11.80
CA THR A 162 28.28 -0.51 -12.66
C THR A 162 29.43 -1.09 -11.85
N VAL A 163 29.87 -2.29 -12.20
CA VAL A 163 31.13 -2.85 -11.68
C VAL A 163 32.22 -1.98 -12.26
N ASP A 164 32.58 -0.95 -11.52
CA ASP A 164 33.70 -0.09 -11.85
C ASP A 164 34.95 -0.96 -11.85
N GLN A 165 35.79 -0.86 -12.87
CA GLN A 165 37.07 -1.58 -12.98
C GLN A 165 38.11 -1.14 -11.92
N ASN A 166 37.67 -0.41 -10.88
CA ASN A 166 38.49 0.26 -9.86
C ASN A 166 39.10 -0.69 -8.81
N GLY A 167 38.93 -2.01 -8.94
CA GLY A 167 39.60 -3.00 -8.08
C GLY A 167 41.03 -3.36 -8.53
N CYS A 168 41.46 -2.96 -9.73
CA CYS A 168 42.79 -3.30 -10.24
C CYS A 168 43.78 -2.16 -10.00
N ARG A 169 44.93 -2.46 -9.37
CA ARG A 169 46.07 -1.52 -9.24
C ARG A 169 47.21 -1.94 -10.17
N PRO A 170 47.88 -1.00 -10.85
CA PRO A 170 49.03 -1.31 -11.69
C PRO A 170 50.27 -1.55 -10.83
N PHE A 171 50.93 -2.70 -11.00
CA PHE A 171 52.20 -3.01 -10.37
C PHE A 171 53.28 -3.28 -11.42
N THR A 172 54.48 -2.75 -11.18
CA THR A 172 55.71 -3.33 -11.76
C THR A 172 56.15 -4.51 -10.90
N GLU A 173 56.97 -5.41 -11.43
CA GLU A 173 57.49 -6.58 -10.69
C GLU A 173 58.08 -6.20 -9.33
N ARG A 174 58.96 -5.19 -9.28
CA ARG A 174 59.54 -4.70 -8.03
C ARG A 174 58.52 -4.05 -7.09
N ALA A 175 57.51 -3.38 -7.64
CA ALA A 175 56.45 -2.77 -6.82
C ALA A 175 55.52 -3.84 -6.23
N TRP A 176 55.26 -4.92 -6.95
CA TRP A 176 54.51 -6.06 -6.46
C TRP A 176 55.23 -6.74 -5.29
N TYR A 177 56.53 -7.01 -5.38
CA TYR A 177 57.26 -7.65 -4.28
C TYR A 177 57.19 -6.85 -2.99
N LYS A 178 57.37 -5.52 -3.08
CA LYS A 178 57.21 -4.65 -1.91
C LYS A 178 55.78 -4.63 -1.38
N TYR A 179 54.78 -4.70 -2.25
CA TYR A 179 53.38 -4.74 -1.84
C TYR A 179 53.05 -6.07 -1.16
N ALA A 180 53.45 -7.19 -1.75
CA ALA A 180 53.26 -8.53 -1.21
C ALA A 180 53.95 -8.72 0.14
N GLU A 181 55.16 -8.19 0.31
CA GLU A 181 55.90 -8.24 1.57
C GLU A 181 55.26 -7.36 2.66
N ASN A 182 54.92 -6.10 2.34
CA ASN A 182 54.47 -5.14 3.36
C ASN A 182 52.97 -5.22 3.67
N VAL A 183 52.14 -5.63 2.71
CA VAL A 183 50.68 -5.60 2.83
C VAL A 183 50.11 -7.00 2.97
N GLU A 184 50.48 -7.93 2.08
CA GLU A 184 49.96 -9.31 2.12
C GLU A 184 50.74 -10.20 3.09
N GLY A 185 51.90 -9.75 3.58
CA GLY A 185 52.76 -10.51 4.50
C GLY A 185 53.38 -11.76 3.87
N LEU A 186 53.50 -11.81 2.54
CA LEU A 186 54.06 -12.94 1.80
C LEU A 186 55.59 -12.93 1.84
N SER A 187 56.19 -14.12 1.87
CA SER A 187 57.64 -14.25 1.73
C SER A 187 58.08 -13.90 0.29
N GLU A 188 59.36 -13.52 0.12
CA GLU A 188 59.88 -13.12 -1.19
C GLU A 188 59.73 -14.23 -2.26
N GLN A 189 59.89 -15.50 -1.87
CA GLN A 189 59.73 -16.65 -2.77
C GLN A 189 58.27 -16.81 -3.24
N GLU A 190 57.31 -16.67 -2.32
CA GLU A 190 55.88 -16.74 -2.65
C GLU A 190 55.44 -15.58 -3.52
N ALA A 191 55.94 -14.36 -3.25
CA ALA A 191 55.68 -13.18 -4.07
C ALA A 191 56.21 -13.34 -5.50
N GLN A 192 57.38 -13.96 -5.67
CA GLN A 192 57.96 -14.28 -6.97
C GLN A 192 57.13 -15.32 -7.74
N GLU A 193 56.65 -16.38 -7.07
CA GLU A 193 55.79 -17.40 -7.69
C GLU A 193 54.42 -16.84 -8.10
N GLN A 194 53.81 -16.01 -7.25
CA GLN A 194 52.57 -15.32 -7.59
C GLN A 194 52.75 -14.37 -8.76
N TRP A 195 53.85 -13.61 -8.80
CA TRP A 195 54.14 -12.74 -9.94
C TRP A 195 54.31 -13.52 -11.24
N LYS A 196 55.00 -14.67 -11.22
CA LYS A 196 55.10 -15.55 -12.39
C LYS A 196 53.72 -16.02 -12.86
N THR A 197 52.82 -16.32 -11.93
CA THR A 197 51.44 -16.73 -12.23
C THR A 197 50.65 -15.58 -12.86
N PHE A 198 50.70 -14.37 -12.30
CA PHE A 198 50.06 -13.19 -12.89
C PHE A 198 50.66 -12.81 -14.25
N TYR A 199 51.98 -12.91 -14.39
CA TYR A 199 52.65 -12.63 -15.65
C TYR A 199 52.36 -13.67 -16.72
N ALA A 200 52.01 -14.91 -16.35
CA ALA A 200 51.53 -15.93 -17.29
C ALA A 200 50.08 -15.69 -17.74
N ASP A 201 49.26 -15.01 -16.94
CA ASP A 201 47.87 -14.72 -17.27
C ASP A 201 47.76 -13.63 -18.35
N ARG A 202 47.25 -14.02 -19.53
CA ARG A 202 47.07 -13.11 -20.68
C ARG A 202 45.80 -12.27 -20.58
N SER A 203 44.89 -12.57 -19.64
CA SER A 203 43.66 -11.81 -19.43
C SER A 203 43.90 -10.50 -18.68
N LEU A 204 45.01 -10.39 -17.95
CA LEU A 204 45.39 -9.18 -17.22
C LEU A 204 45.87 -8.09 -18.17
N LYS A 205 45.37 -6.86 -17.96
CA LYS A 205 45.79 -5.69 -18.74
C LYS A 205 47.25 -5.36 -18.46
N ARG A 206 48.00 -5.09 -19.52
CA ARG A 206 49.43 -4.74 -19.48
C ARG A 206 49.67 -3.38 -20.12
N ASP A 207 50.55 -2.59 -19.55
CA ASP A 207 51.05 -1.35 -20.17
C ASP A 207 52.54 -1.13 -19.84
N ASN A 208 53.22 -0.29 -20.62
CA ASN A 208 54.64 0.05 -20.42
C ASN A 208 54.81 1.43 -19.79
N MET A 209 53.87 1.87 -18.94
CA MET A 209 53.98 3.18 -18.29
C MET A 209 54.63 3.10 -16.89
N GLY A 210 55.40 2.04 -16.63
CA GLY A 210 56.25 1.96 -15.45
C GLY A 210 57.45 2.91 -15.52
N PHE A 211 58.12 3.08 -14.39
CA PHE A 211 59.34 3.88 -14.31
C PHE A 211 60.38 3.33 -15.33
N HIS A 212 60.93 4.21 -16.17
CA HIS A 212 61.78 3.86 -17.33
C HIS A 212 61.14 2.92 -18.37
N GLY A 213 59.82 2.94 -18.53
CA GLY A 213 59.13 2.11 -19.51
C GLY A 213 59.00 0.64 -19.09
N ALA A 214 59.22 0.33 -17.81
CA ALA A 214 59.01 -1.00 -17.28
C ALA A 214 57.54 -1.44 -17.47
N GLU A 215 57.34 -2.71 -17.82
CA GLU A 215 56.01 -3.29 -17.98
C GLU A 215 55.28 -3.36 -16.62
N ARG A 216 53.99 -3.05 -16.65
CA ARG A 216 53.09 -3.08 -15.51
C ARG A 216 51.91 -3.99 -15.78
N LEU A 217 51.54 -4.78 -14.78
CA LEU A 217 50.34 -5.60 -14.77
C LEU A 217 49.28 -4.94 -13.89
N TRP A 218 48.04 -4.89 -14.36
CA TRP A 218 46.89 -4.42 -13.57
C TRP A 218 46.32 -5.58 -12.76
N LEU A 219 46.68 -5.66 -11.48
CA LEU A 219 46.33 -6.77 -10.59
C LEU A 219 45.13 -6.41 -9.70
N PRO A 220 44.14 -7.30 -9.49
CA PRO A 220 43.06 -7.09 -8.55
C PRO A 220 43.60 -7.15 -7.12
N VAL A 221 43.40 -6.09 -6.34
CA VAL A 221 43.88 -6.03 -4.95
C VAL A 221 42.73 -6.34 -3.99
N HIS A 222 42.93 -7.27 -3.06
CA HIS A 222 41.89 -7.81 -2.19
C HIS A 222 41.44 -6.88 -1.06
N GLU A 223 42.19 -5.80 -0.76
CA GLU A 223 41.74 -4.75 0.15
C GLU A 223 40.85 -3.73 -0.56
N LEU A 224 39.59 -4.10 -0.80
CA LEU A 224 38.53 -3.12 -1.01
C LEU A 224 38.19 -2.48 0.33
N ASP A 225 38.83 -1.36 0.61
CA ASP A 225 38.38 -0.40 1.61
C ASP A 225 37.00 0.10 1.13
N PHE A 226 35.92 -0.58 1.50
CA PHE A 226 34.54 -0.26 1.11
C PHE A 226 34.10 1.05 1.77
N LYS A 227 34.67 2.19 1.35
CA LYS A 227 33.96 3.46 1.36
C LYS A 227 32.99 3.44 0.19
N GLU A 228 31.91 2.67 0.32
CA GLU A 228 30.75 2.78 -0.55
C GLU A 228 30.20 4.21 -0.48
N ARG A 229 30.69 5.10 -1.34
CA ARG A 229 29.92 6.29 -1.73
C ARG A 229 28.90 5.83 -2.76
N SER A 230 27.80 5.27 -2.26
CA SER A 230 26.59 5.19 -3.04
C SER A 230 26.05 6.61 -3.23
N HIS A 231 26.23 7.18 -4.42
CA HIS A 231 25.46 8.36 -4.81
C HIS A 231 24.03 7.92 -5.10
N TYR A 232 23.21 7.97 -4.06
CA TYR A 232 21.76 7.99 -4.17
C TYR A 232 21.34 9.47 -4.14
N VAL A 233 20.88 10.01 -5.27
CA VAL A 233 20.35 11.38 -5.31
C VAL A 233 18.91 11.34 -4.83
N ASP A 234 18.72 11.55 -3.52
CA ASP A 234 17.41 11.78 -2.92
C ASP A 234 17.25 13.28 -2.68
N ASN A 235 16.41 13.94 -3.49
CA ASN A 235 15.94 15.28 -3.17
C ASN A 235 14.72 15.17 -2.25
N GLN A 236 14.94 14.80 -0.99
CA GLN A 236 14.18 15.30 0.17
C GLN A 236 14.75 14.73 1.47
N VAL A 237 15.50 15.57 2.19
CA VAL A 237 15.81 15.37 3.61
C VAL A 237 14.62 15.84 4.43
N HIS A 238 14.08 14.97 5.27
CA HIS A 238 13.34 15.37 6.47
C HIS A 238 13.97 14.66 7.67
N GLU A 239 14.84 15.36 8.37
CA GLU A 239 15.26 14.99 9.71
C GLU A 239 14.11 15.24 10.70
N PHE A 240 13.84 14.26 11.55
CA PHE A 240 13.50 14.54 12.95
C PHE A 240 13.87 13.34 13.83
N SER A 241 14.87 13.54 14.69
CA SER A 241 15.20 12.67 15.82
C SER A 241 14.30 12.98 17.01
N GLY A 242 13.62 11.97 17.54
CA GLY A 242 12.96 12.02 18.84
C GLY A 242 13.53 10.95 19.76
N ASP A 243 14.40 11.36 20.67
CA ASP A 243 14.97 10.68 21.84
C ASP A 243 14.60 9.21 22.09
N LEU A 244 15.54 8.31 21.75
CA LEU A 244 15.61 6.98 22.34
C LEU A 244 16.02 7.10 23.81
N ARG A 245 15.03 6.97 24.71
CA ARG A 245 15.27 6.89 26.15
C ARG A 245 16.06 5.62 26.45
N ALA A 246 17.22 5.78 27.10
CA ALA A 246 18.01 4.64 27.55
C ALA A 246 17.18 3.71 28.47
N PRO A 247 17.29 2.37 28.34
CA PRO A 247 16.57 1.42 29.19
C PRO A 247 16.88 1.65 30.67
N ALA A 248 15.87 1.50 31.53
CA ALA A 248 16.01 1.72 32.96
C ALA A 248 17.01 0.71 33.56
N ALA A 249 17.69 1.09 34.65
CA ALA A 249 18.67 0.23 35.31
C ALA A 249 18.11 -1.16 35.70
N ALA A 250 16.81 -1.24 36.00
CA ALA A 250 16.12 -2.49 36.28
C ALA A 250 16.06 -3.45 35.07
N GLU A 251 15.88 -2.94 33.85
CA GLU A 251 15.87 -3.75 32.62
C GLU A 251 17.28 -4.25 32.27
N ARG A 252 18.31 -3.45 32.57
CA ARG A 252 19.72 -3.89 32.43
C ARG A 252 20.10 -4.95 33.46
N GLN A 253 19.54 -4.90 34.66
CA GLN A 253 19.76 -5.90 35.70
C GLN A 253 19.12 -7.24 35.32
N MET A 254 17.91 -7.23 34.74
CA MET A 254 17.24 -8.47 34.28
C MET A 254 18.01 -9.21 33.18
N LEU A 255 18.75 -8.49 32.33
CA LEU A 255 19.62 -9.09 31.31
C LEU A 255 20.92 -9.66 31.88
N LYS A 256 21.40 -9.17 33.04
CA LYS A 256 22.57 -9.72 33.73
C LYS A 256 22.25 -10.93 34.60
N ASP A 257 21.05 -11.01 35.17
CA ASP A 257 20.73 -12.01 36.18
C ASP A 257 20.31 -13.39 35.62
N GLY A 258 20.29 -13.58 34.29
CA GLY A 258 20.36 -14.91 33.64
C GLY A 258 19.33 -15.97 34.09
N LYS A 259 18.17 -15.57 34.63
CA LYS A 259 17.11 -16.51 35.07
C LYS A 259 15.97 -16.53 34.06
N HIS A 260 16.03 -17.45 33.10
CA HIS A 260 14.88 -17.81 32.28
C HIS A 260 14.26 -19.12 32.78
N VAL A 261 12.94 -19.10 32.99
CA VAL A 261 12.13 -20.31 33.24
C VAL A 261 11.76 -20.91 31.89
N CYS A 262 12.04 -22.20 31.69
CA CYS A 262 11.67 -22.92 30.48
C CYS A 262 10.13 -23.01 30.36
N ALA A 263 9.56 -22.34 29.36
CA ALA A 263 8.11 -22.27 29.15
C ALA A 263 7.47 -23.61 28.72
N VAL A 264 8.26 -24.66 28.48
CA VAL A 264 7.76 -25.97 28.07
C VAL A 264 7.59 -26.93 29.25
N CYS A 265 8.43 -26.85 30.29
CA CYS A 265 8.41 -27.84 31.38
C CYS A 265 8.31 -27.26 32.79
N GLY A 266 8.42 -25.95 33.00
CA GLY A 266 8.18 -25.32 34.31
C GLY A 266 9.21 -25.62 35.42
N GLU A 267 10.26 -26.40 35.16
CA GLU A 267 11.33 -26.67 36.13
C GLU A 267 12.64 -25.93 35.82
N PHE A 268 13.37 -25.59 36.90
CA PHE A 268 14.70 -24.97 36.88
C PHE A 268 15.76 -26.00 36.43
N ALA A 269 15.95 -26.17 35.13
CA ALA A 269 17.02 -26.99 34.59
C ALA A 269 18.00 -26.16 33.74
N VAL A 270 19.30 -26.29 34.07
CA VAL A 270 20.42 -25.64 33.39
C VAL A 270 20.58 -26.22 31.98
N CYS A 271 20.22 -25.46 30.96
CA CYS A 271 20.43 -25.83 29.57
C CYS A 271 21.82 -25.39 29.10
N ARG A 272 22.73 -26.35 28.89
CA ARG A 272 24.06 -26.14 28.29
C ARG A 272 23.93 -25.86 26.79
N ASN A 273 24.00 -24.59 26.40
CA ASN A 273 24.37 -24.19 25.04
C ASN A 273 25.61 -23.29 25.13
N SER A 274 26.79 -23.86 24.83
CA SER A 274 28.10 -23.23 25.07
C SER A 274 28.46 -22.10 24.08
N SER A 275 27.77 -21.96 22.95
CA SER A 275 28.19 -21.00 21.92
C SER A 275 27.95 -19.53 22.26
N LEU A 276 26.96 -19.23 23.11
CA LEU A 276 26.66 -17.85 23.52
C LEU A 276 27.59 -17.37 24.65
N GLN A 277 27.97 -18.28 25.55
CA GLN A 277 28.93 -17.97 26.62
C GLN A 277 30.36 -17.78 26.08
N ASP A 278 30.76 -18.52 25.06
CA ASP A 278 32.08 -18.36 24.44
C ASP A 278 32.21 -17.05 23.63
N HIS A 279 31.10 -16.52 23.09
CA HIS A 279 31.10 -15.24 22.41
C HIS A 279 31.20 -14.05 23.40
N LEU A 280 30.49 -14.13 24.53
CA LEU A 280 30.57 -13.11 25.59
C LEU A 280 31.93 -13.13 26.30
N LYS A 281 32.51 -14.32 26.56
CA LYS A 281 33.88 -14.42 27.10
C LYS A 281 34.94 -13.84 26.17
N ARG A 282 34.77 -13.94 24.84
CA ARG A 282 35.68 -13.31 23.88
C ARG A 282 35.52 -11.79 23.81
N GLN A 283 34.33 -11.27 24.09
CA GLN A 283 34.13 -9.82 24.24
C GLN A 283 34.73 -9.30 25.55
N ASP A 284 34.58 -10.02 26.66
CA ASP A 284 35.14 -9.60 27.95
C ASP A 284 36.69 -9.60 27.93
N LEU A 285 37.33 -10.59 27.26
CA LEU A 285 38.79 -10.62 27.08
C LEU A 285 39.36 -9.46 26.25
N SER A 286 38.52 -8.79 25.44
CA SER A 286 38.93 -7.60 24.67
C SER A 286 38.80 -6.27 25.44
N PHE A 287 38.24 -6.29 26.66
CA PHE A 287 38.14 -5.12 27.54
C PHE A 287 39.12 -5.15 28.73
N ASP A 288 39.84 -6.25 28.93
CA ASP A 288 40.91 -6.40 29.95
C ASP A 288 42.29 -5.90 29.45
N ASP A 289 42.33 -5.15 28.34
CA ASP A 289 43.56 -4.50 27.86
C ASP A 289 44.00 -3.40 28.86
N GLU A 290 45.26 -3.41 29.30
CA GLU A 290 45.81 -2.49 30.32
C GLU A 290 45.60 -1.01 29.95
N HIS A 291 45.39 -0.73 28.65
CA HIS A 291 45.08 0.59 28.12
C HIS A 291 43.72 1.18 28.59
N PHE A 292 42.76 0.34 29.00
CA PHE A 292 41.42 0.76 29.46
C PHE A 292 41.20 0.61 30.98
N SER A 293 42.24 0.27 31.72
CA SER A 293 42.20 0.17 33.19
C SER A 293 41.99 1.54 33.82
N ARG A 294 40.84 1.75 34.46
CA ARG A 294 40.56 2.98 35.24
C ARG A 294 41.51 3.05 36.43
N SER A 295 42.16 4.20 36.63
CA SER A 295 43.07 4.40 37.76
C SER A 295 42.33 4.29 39.10
N ALA A 296 43.05 3.94 40.17
CA ALA A 296 42.50 3.84 41.53
C ALA A 296 41.79 5.14 41.96
N MET A 297 42.27 6.30 41.51
CA MET A 297 41.65 7.61 41.78
C MET A 297 40.26 7.74 41.12
N GLN A 298 40.09 7.23 39.91
CA GLN A 298 38.80 7.26 39.20
C GLN A 298 37.77 6.31 39.82
N MET A 299 38.23 5.21 40.44
CA MET A 299 37.37 4.31 41.21
C MET A 299 36.93 4.96 42.54
N GLU A 300 37.78 5.78 43.16
CA GLU A 300 37.45 6.51 44.38
C GLU A 300 36.44 7.65 44.14
N ASP A 301 36.54 8.35 43.01
CA ASP A 301 35.60 9.40 42.61
C ASP A 301 34.22 8.83 42.25
N LEU A 302 34.16 7.65 41.65
CA LEU A 302 32.90 6.93 41.40
C LEU A 302 32.24 6.43 42.69
N ALA A 303 33.04 6.07 43.71
CA ALA A 303 32.54 5.65 45.02
C ALA A 303 31.99 6.82 45.85
N LYS A 304 32.51 8.04 45.65
CA LYS A 304 32.07 9.24 46.39
C LYS A 304 30.77 9.84 45.86
N GLY A 305 30.39 9.56 44.61
CA GLY A 305 29.19 10.10 43.97
C GLY A 305 29.22 11.63 43.84
N PRO A 306 28.41 12.23 42.96
CA PRO A 306 28.35 13.69 42.87
C PRO A 306 27.71 14.28 44.15
N PRO A 307 28.20 15.44 44.65
CA PRO A 307 27.62 16.08 45.82
C PRO A 307 26.16 16.46 45.55
N THR A 308 25.25 15.79 46.24
CA THR A 308 23.82 16.02 46.12
C THR A 308 23.43 17.29 46.88
N THR A 309 22.95 18.31 46.16
CA THR A 309 22.02 19.32 46.71
C THR A 309 20.79 18.62 47.32
N PRO A 310 20.28 19.05 48.49
CA PRO A 310 19.25 18.32 49.21
C PRO A 310 17.89 18.46 48.52
N HIS A 311 17.53 17.48 47.69
CA HIS A 311 16.17 17.29 47.22
C HIS A 311 15.36 16.49 48.25
N LYS A 312 14.32 17.14 48.79
CA LYS A 312 13.26 16.54 49.62
C LYS A 312 12.67 15.31 48.93
N LYS A 313 12.83 14.14 49.54
CA LYS A 313 12.02 12.95 49.26
C LYS A 313 10.65 13.11 49.90
N ASP A 314 9.60 13.17 49.08
CA ASP A 314 8.22 13.02 49.52
C ASP A 314 7.96 11.57 49.90
N SER A 315 8.18 11.22 51.17
CA SER A 315 7.58 10.04 51.78
C SER A 315 6.16 10.38 52.22
N LYS A 316 5.16 9.77 51.56
CA LYS A 316 3.77 9.71 52.05
C LYS A 316 3.74 8.98 53.40
N GLY A 317 3.86 9.73 54.48
CA GLY A 317 3.79 9.24 55.85
C GLY A 317 2.34 9.15 56.34
N LYS A 318 1.97 7.98 56.86
CA LYS A 318 0.91 7.82 57.87
C LYS A 318 1.21 8.78 59.04
N MET A 319 0.16 9.40 59.60
CA MET A 319 0.22 10.16 60.85
C MET A 319 0.93 9.32 61.91
N LYS A 320 2.12 9.74 62.33
CA LYS A 320 2.61 9.48 63.68
C LYS A 320 2.21 10.71 64.48
N ASP A 321 1.22 10.50 65.34
CA ASP A 321 0.80 11.48 66.33
C ASP A 321 1.89 11.66 67.39
N GLU A 322 1.96 12.92 67.85
CA GLU A 322 2.41 13.36 69.17
C GLU A 322 3.91 13.27 69.52
N ASP A 323 4.65 14.32 69.15
CA ASP A 323 5.63 14.89 70.08
C ASP A 323 4.85 15.46 71.28
N GLU A 324 4.76 14.70 72.38
CA GLU A 324 4.36 15.23 73.68
C GLU A 324 5.32 16.37 74.06
N LEU A 325 4.77 17.47 74.60
CA LEU A 325 5.59 18.54 75.18
C LEU A 325 6.25 17.99 76.44
N THR A 326 7.46 17.45 76.31
CA THR A 326 8.22 17.02 77.48
C THR A 326 8.64 18.24 78.31
N PRO A 327 8.68 18.15 79.65
CA PRO A 327 9.11 19.25 80.52
C PRO A 327 10.48 19.82 80.14
N GLU A 328 11.38 18.97 79.64
CA GLU A 328 12.73 19.35 79.17
C GLU A 328 12.70 20.22 77.89
N LYS A 329 11.76 19.94 76.96
CA LYS A 329 11.56 20.76 75.76
C LYS A 329 10.94 22.11 76.10
N VAL A 330 10.11 22.19 77.15
CA VAL A 330 9.53 23.46 77.61
C VAL A 330 10.57 24.30 78.36
N ALA A 331 11.41 23.67 79.19
CA ALA A 331 12.45 24.34 79.97
C ALA A 331 13.60 24.91 79.11
N SER A 332 13.80 24.39 77.88
CA SER A 332 14.84 24.85 76.95
C SER A 332 14.41 25.98 76.02
N LEU A 333 13.12 26.34 75.99
CA LEU A 333 12.61 27.44 75.17
C LEU A 333 12.91 28.79 75.82
N ASN A 334 13.42 29.72 75.02
CA ASN A 334 13.58 31.12 75.42
C ASN A 334 12.65 32.00 74.59
N PRO A 335 11.41 32.28 75.06
CA PRO A 335 10.42 33.05 74.30
C PRO A 335 10.91 34.43 73.87
N THR A 336 11.78 35.07 74.66
CA THR A 336 12.35 36.39 74.34
C THR A 336 13.31 36.35 73.14
N ARG A 337 14.02 35.24 72.93
CA ARG A 337 14.92 35.06 71.78
C ARG A 337 14.21 34.42 70.59
N GLU A 338 13.33 33.46 70.83
CA GLU A 338 12.65 32.69 69.78
C GLU A 338 11.40 33.37 69.23
N GLY A 339 10.71 34.22 70.00
CA GLY A 339 9.51 34.93 69.58
C GLY A 339 9.68 35.73 68.29
N PRO A 340 10.70 36.60 68.16
CA PRO A 340 10.97 37.34 66.91
C PRO A 340 11.29 36.43 65.71
N ILE A 341 11.90 35.27 65.96
CA ILE A 341 12.24 34.29 64.90
C ILE A 341 10.97 33.59 64.42
N LEU A 342 10.13 33.14 65.35
CA LEU A 342 8.84 32.51 65.06
C LEU A 342 7.91 33.49 64.33
N HIS A 343 7.82 34.75 64.79
CA HIS A 343 7.04 35.80 64.13
C HIS A 343 7.48 36.00 62.67
N ARG A 344 8.79 36.14 62.39
CA ARG A 344 9.29 36.28 61.01
C ARG A 344 8.97 35.05 60.15
N SER A 345 9.07 33.86 60.72
CA SER A 345 8.69 32.62 60.04
C SER A 345 7.21 32.59 59.70
N MET A 346 6.35 32.94 60.67
CA MET A 346 4.90 33.05 60.50
C MET A 346 4.54 34.07 59.43
N GLU A 347 5.13 35.26 59.47
CA GLU A 347 4.90 36.33 58.49
C GLU A 347 5.25 35.88 57.06
N SER A 348 6.41 35.24 56.89
CA SER A 348 6.85 34.71 55.59
C SER A 348 5.91 33.62 55.07
N SER A 349 5.53 32.67 55.91
CA SER A 349 4.58 31.60 55.56
C SER A 349 3.18 32.14 55.26
N ARG A 350 2.69 33.12 56.03
CA ARG A 350 1.42 33.82 55.79
C ARG A 350 1.43 34.53 54.44
N LYS A 351 2.48 35.31 54.13
CA LYS A 351 2.67 35.96 52.83
C LYS A 351 2.65 34.95 51.68
N LYS A 352 3.29 33.80 51.86
CA LYS A 352 3.28 32.71 50.87
C LYS A 352 1.88 32.11 50.68
N ILE A 353 1.15 31.82 51.76
CA ILE A 353 -0.23 31.32 51.70
C ILE A 353 -1.13 32.30 50.95
N VAL A 354 -1.05 33.60 51.25
CA VAL A 354 -1.81 34.65 50.54
C VAL A 354 -1.46 34.69 49.05
N GLN A 355 -0.17 34.57 48.69
CA GLN A 355 0.24 34.50 47.28
C GLN A 355 -0.29 33.25 46.58
N ASP A 356 -0.32 32.11 47.27
CA ASP A 356 -0.82 30.85 46.72
C ASP A 356 -2.34 30.90 46.49
N PHE A 357 -3.10 31.54 47.39
CA PHE A 357 -4.52 31.83 47.15
C PHE A 357 -4.73 32.67 45.90
N LYS A 358 -4.04 33.82 45.77
CA LYS A 358 -4.15 34.69 44.58
C LYS A 358 -3.88 33.96 43.27
N LYS A 359 -2.88 33.07 43.25
CA LYS A 359 -2.57 32.23 42.07
C LYS A 359 -3.69 31.25 41.78
N CYS A 360 -4.23 30.59 42.79
CA CYS A 360 -5.30 29.60 42.64
C CYS A 360 -6.63 30.25 42.23
N ASP A 361 -6.93 31.46 42.71
CA ASP A 361 -8.11 32.23 42.31
C ASP A 361 -8.08 32.56 40.82
N LEU A 362 -6.91 32.96 40.29
CA LEU A 362 -6.74 33.22 38.87
C LEU A 362 -6.98 31.95 38.03
N VAL A 363 -6.47 30.80 38.50
CA VAL A 363 -6.68 29.50 37.83
C VAL A 363 -8.15 29.08 37.88
N ALA A 364 -8.82 29.27 39.01
CA ALA A 364 -10.25 28.99 39.17
C ALA A 364 -11.10 29.85 38.22
N LYS A 365 -10.86 31.16 38.18
CA LYS A 365 -11.54 32.10 37.25
C LYS A 365 -11.35 31.68 35.80
N LYS A 366 -10.11 31.39 35.39
CA LYS A 366 -9.79 30.93 34.04
C LYS A 366 -10.49 29.62 33.67
N ALA A 367 -10.54 28.64 34.59
CA ALA A 367 -11.24 27.38 34.36
C ALA A 367 -12.74 27.61 34.15
N MET A 368 -13.33 28.58 34.84
CA MET A 368 -14.74 28.93 34.70
C MET A 368 -15.06 29.75 33.46
N ASP A 369 -14.15 30.61 33.00
CA ASP A 369 -14.29 31.26 31.70
C ASP A 369 -14.21 30.22 30.56
N THR A 370 -13.29 29.25 30.68
CA THR A 370 -13.23 28.10 29.76
C THR A 370 -14.52 27.28 29.81
N PHE A 371 -15.12 27.11 31.00
CA PHE A 371 -16.43 26.49 31.14
C PHE A 371 -17.51 27.31 30.43
N LYS A 372 -17.56 28.64 30.56
CA LYS A 372 -18.54 29.48 29.83
C LYS A 372 -18.42 29.33 28.31
N GLU A 373 -17.21 29.22 27.77
CA GLU A 373 -16.95 29.02 26.35
C GLU A 373 -17.20 27.58 25.84
N HIS A 374 -17.31 26.60 26.75
CA HIS A 374 -17.51 25.20 26.36
C HIS A 374 -18.87 24.98 25.64
N PRO A 375 -18.96 24.11 24.61
CA PRO A 375 -20.17 23.95 23.81
C PRO A 375 -21.42 23.61 24.64
N THR A 376 -22.53 24.31 24.39
CA THR A 376 -23.79 24.18 25.14
C THR A 376 -24.37 22.78 25.11
N GLU A 377 -24.29 22.10 23.96
CA GLU A 377 -24.73 20.71 23.79
C GLU A 377 -23.96 19.74 24.70
N LEU A 378 -22.66 19.93 24.85
CA LEU A 378 -21.81 19.09 25.71
C LEU A 378 -22.05 19.39 27.19
N LYS A 379 -22.28 20.65 27.56
CA LYS A 379 -22.69 21.03 28.92
C LYS A 379 -24.00 20.39 29.34
N ALA A 380 -25.00 20.37 28.44
CA ALA A 380 -26.32 19.83 28.73
C ALA A 380 -26.30 18.30 28.89
N ALA A 381 -25.47 17.62 28.10
CA ALA A 381 -25.35 16.16 28.15
C ALA A 381 -24.53 15.64 29.33
N ASP A 382 -23.64 16.46 29.91
CA ASP A 382 -22.65 16.02 30.90
C ASP A 382 -22.97 16.43 32.33
N ARG A 383 -23.66 15.53 33.05
CA ARG A 383 -23.98 15.71 34.48
C ARG A 383 -22.72 15.77 35.37
N ALA A 384 -21.63 15.12 34.99
CA ALA A 384 -20.39 15.12 35.79
C ALA A 384 -19.68 16.47 35.72
N LEU A 385 -19.71 17.14 34.57
CA LEU A 385 -19.13 18.48 34.40
C LEU A 385 -19.76 19.50 35.36
N LEU A 386 -21.09 19.47 35.54
CA LEU A 386 -21.79 20.31 36.52
C LEU A 386 -21.36 20.01 37.97
N SER A 387 -21.13 18.75 38.30
CA SER A 387 -20.63 18.34 39.63
C SER A 387 -19.23 18.88 39.90
N PHE A 388 -18.33 18.80 38.92
CA PHE A 388 -16.99 19.38 39.03
C PHE A 388 -17.04 20.90 39.19
N ALA A 389 -17.87 21.58 38.39
CA ALA A 389 -18.05 23.04 38.47
C ALA A 389 -18.57 23.48 39.86
N ARG A 390 -19.55 22.76 40.43
CA ARG A 390 -20.04 23.00 41.80
C ARG A 390 -18.95 22.78 42.85
N THR A 391 -18.12 21.76 42.67
CA THR A 391 -17.00 21.48 43.57
C THR A 391 -15.96 22.61 43.54
N LEU A 392 -15.67 23.19 42.36
CA LEU A 392 -14.80 24.35 42.25
C LEU A 392 -15.43 25.59 42.90
N GLN A 393 -16.71 25.88 42.62
CA GLN A 393 -17.45 26.99 43.24
C GLN A 393 -17.34 26.93 44.77
N PHE A 394 -17.59 25.76 45.34
CA PHE A 394 -17.53 25.54 46.77
C PHE A 394 -16.12 25.77 47.35
N ARG A 395 -15.08 25.23 46.71
CA ARG A 395 -13.69 25.40 47.18
C ARG A 395 -13.21 26.85 47.04
N PHE A 396 -13.64 27.53 45.99
CA PHE A 396 -13.37 28.95 45.77
C PHE A 396 -14.02 29.82 46.87
N GLU A 397 -15.30 29.59 47.18
CA GLU A 397 -15.99 30.26 48.29
C GLU A 397 -15.29 30.05 49.63
N THR A 398 -14.80 28.83 49.88
CA THR A 398 -14.04 28.49 51.09
C THR A 398 -12.75 29.31 51.17
N GLY A 399 -12.03 29.47 50.05
CA GLY A 399 -10.83 30.29 49.96
C GLY A 399 -11.09 31.76 50.25
N CYS A 400 -12.06 32.37 49.56
CA CYS A 400 -12.40 33.78 49.77
C CYS A 400 -12.80 34.07 51.22
N ARG A 401 -13.59 33.19 51.86
CA ARG A 401 -13.99 33.37 53.26
C ARG A 401 -12.83 33.17 54.24
N CYS A 402 -11.94 32.21 53.99
CA CYS A 402 -10.73 32.01 54.79
C CYS A 402 -9.83 33.25 54.78
N GLN A 403 -9.82 34.01 53.67
CA GLN A 403 -9.08 35.26 53.53
C GLN A 403 -9.79 36.51 54.08
N GLY A 404 -11.00 36.38 54.63
CA GLY A 404 -11.82 37.54 55.03
C GLY A 404 -12.38 38.34 53.84
N GLN A 405 -12.27 37.79 52.63
CA GLN A 405 -12.68 38.41 51.37
C GLN A 405 -14.06 37.92 50.90
N ALA A 406 -15.03 37.86 51.82
CA ALA A 406 -16.38 37.38 51.49
C ALA A 406 -17.08 38.21 50.39
N LYS A 407 -16.71 39.49 50.24
CA LYS A 407 -17.19 40.38 49.17
C LYS A 407 -16.69 39.99 47.77
N ASP A 408 -15.57 39.29 47.69
CA ASP A 408 -14.96 38.85 46.42
C ASP A 408 -15.54 37.51 45.92
N ILE A 409 -16.49 36.92 46.66
CA ILE A 409 -17.22 35.74 46.24
C ILE A 409 -18.03 36.06 44.99
N GLN A 410 -17.69 35.38 43.90
CA GLN A 410 -18.41 35.42 42.63
C GLN A 410 -19.12 34.09 42.42
N GLN A 411 -20.35 34.13 41.91
CA GLN A 411 -21.04 32.92 41.47
C GLN A 411 -20.55 32.52 40.08
N MET A 412 -19.86 31.39 40.01
CA MET A 412 -19.26 30.87 38.78
C MET A 412 -20.17 29.83 38.10
N VAL A 413 -21.11 29.21 38.83
CA VAL A 413 -22.04 28.18 38.31
C VAL A 413 -23.50 28.57 38.58
N PRO A 414 -24.42 28.49 37.59
CA PRO A 414 -25.85 28.71 37.81
C PRO A 414 -26.46 27.64 38.73
N ASP A 415 -27.14 28.06 39.80
CA ASP A 415 -27.80 27.18 40.77
C ASP A 415 -29.22 26.83 40.29
N ALA A 416 -29.39 25.67 39.64
CA ALA A 416 -30.73 25.18 39.28
C ALA A 416 -31.39 24.30 40.37
N SER A 417 -30.76 24.09 41.53
CA SER A 417 -31.28 23.16 42.56
C SER A 417 -31.60 23.77 43.93
N MET A 418 -31.89 25.06 44.01
CA MET A 418 -32.26 25.70 45.29
C MET A 418 -33.78 25.87 45.51
N CYS A 419 -34.64 25.41 44.59
CA CYS A 419 -36.08 25.30 44.83
C CYS A 419 -36.50 23.86 45.16
N ALA A 420 -36.13 23.36 46.33
CA ALA A 420 -36.82 22.22 46.94
C ALA A 420 -36.64 22.29 48.46
N VAL A 421 -37.53 23.04 49.12
CA VAL A 421 -37.76 22.99 50.55
C VAL A 421 -39.09 22.25 50.75
N GLY A 422 -39.07 21.08 51.39
CA GLY A 422 -40.28 20.40 51.91
C GLY A 422 -40.35 18.88 51.65
N PRO A 423 -40.95 18.08 52.56
CA PRO A 423 -40.26 16.91 53.12
C PRO A 423 -40.85 15.53 52.77
N SER A 424 -40.09 14.52 53.19
CA SER A 424 -40.45 13.12 53.45
C SER A 424 -40.47 12.15 52.27
N VAL A 425 -39.71 11.08 52.49
CA VAL A 425 -39.56 9.92 51.63
C VAL A 425 -40.56 8.88 52.10
N SER A 426 -41.42 8.42 51.20
CA SER A 426 -42.01 7.08 51.27
C SER A 426 -41.92 6.43 49.90
N ALA A 427 -41.33 5.25 49.89
CA ALA A 427 -40.95 4.43 48.75
C ALA A 427 -42.13 3.94 47.90
N SER A 428 -41.89 3.66 46.62
CA SER A 428 -42.21 2.37 46.00
C SER A 428 -41.65 2.25 44.57
N VAL A 429 -41.56 0.99 44.15
CA VAL A 429 -40.83 0.38 43.04
C VAL A 429 -41.78 0.03 41.89
N GLY A 430 -41.23 -0.08 40.66
CA GLY A 430 -41.84 -0.74 39.48
C GLY A 430 -42.12 0.25 38.35
N SER A 431 -42.10 -0.05 37.05
CA SER A 431 -41.67 -1.19 36.20
C SER A 431 -42.11 -0.81 34.77
N ASP A 432 -41.33 -1.18 33.77
CA ASP A 432 -41.56 -1.17 32.31
C ASP A 432 -42.97 -0.93 31.74
N SER A 433 -43.09 -0.10 30.69
CA SER A 433 -43.42 -0.55 29.32
C SER A 433 -43.75 0.59 28.34
N ALA A 434 -43.50 0.30 27.06
CA ALA A 434 -43.53 1.16 25.88
C ALA A 434 -44.92 1.65 25.42
N ALA A 435 -44.97 2.78 24.69
CA ALA A 435 -45.66 2.92 23.40
C ALA A 435 -45.49 4.35 22.81
N ALA A 436 -45.48 4.42 21.49
CA ALA A 436 -45.19 5.59 20.65
C ALA A 436 -46.44 6.41 20.28
N ALA A 437 -46.29 7.73 20.08
CA ALA A 437 -47.07 8.57 19.14
C ALA A 437 -46.40 9.96 18.92
N PRO A 438 -46.64 10.65 17.78
CA PRO A 438 -45.76 11.66 17.17
C PRO A 438 -46.09 13.13 17.57
N PRO A 439 -45.33 14.15 17.11
CA PRO A 439 -45.14 15.40 17.84
C PRO A 439 -46.16 16.48 17.49
N SER A 440 -46.43 17.39 18.43
CA SER A 440 -46.97 18.73 18.14
C SER A 440 -46.50 19.76 19.17
N PRO A 441 -46.40 21.04 18.77
CA PRO A 441 -45.47 22.00 19.35
C PRO A 441 -46.17 22.91 20.36
N SER A 442 -45.54 23.17 21.51
CA SER A 442 -45.65 24.46 22.20
C SER A 442 -44.81 24.48 23.48
N SER A 443 -44.13 25.62 23.67
CA SER A 443 -43.74 26.27 24.92
C SER A 443 -43.62 25.37 26.17
N THR A 444 -42.46 25.26 26.80
CA THR A 444 -41.90 26.40 27.54
C THR A 444 -40.39 26.22 27.69
N ALA A 445 -39.62 27.19 27.21
CA ALA A 445 -38.24 27.33 27.58
C ALA A 445 -38.17 27.43 29.12
N ALA A 446 -37.53 26.44 29.75
CA ALA A 446 -37.13 26.53 31.15
C ALA A 446 -36.16 27.71 31.27
N LYS A 447 -36.71 28.89 31.62
CA LYS A 447 -35.93 30.07 31.96
C LYS A 447 -34.95 29.65 33.06
N SER A 448 -33.66 29.69 32.73
CA SER A 448 -32.60 29.65 33.71
C SER A 448 -32.88 30.76 34.72
N GLN A 449 -33.25 30.41 35.96
CA GLN A 449 -33.40 31.41 37.02
C GLN A 449 -32.04 32.08 37.21
N VAL A 450 -31.97 33.36 36.82
CA VAL A 450 -30.89 34.27 37.17
C VAL A 450 -30.90 34.35 38.69
N VAL A 451 -29.77 34.03 39.33
CA VAL A 451 -29.61 34.27 40.77
C VAL A 451 -29.81 35.76 41.01
N THR A 452 -30.80 36.09 41.83
CA THR A 452 -31.10 37.49 42.14
C THR A 452 -29.94 38.09 42.91
N ALA A 453 -29.63 39.38 42.68
CA ALA A 453 -28.56 40.09 43.40
C ALA A 453 -28.69 39.94 44.94
N GLU A 454 -29.93 39.77 45.42
CA GLU A 454 -30.28 39.48 46.81
C GLU A 454 -29.72 38.14 47.33
N GLN A 455 -29.74 37.07 46.52
CA GLN A 455 -29.20 35.76 46.91
C GLN A 455 -27.67 35.75 46.99
N LEU A 456 -27.01 36.51 46.11
CA LEU A 456 -25.55 36.71 46.18
C LEU A 456 -25.19 37.58 47.39
N ALA A 457 -25.96 38.64 47.67
CA ALA A 457 -25.78 39.47 48.86
C ALA A 457 -25.97 38.67 50.16
N ALA A 458 -26.98 37.82 50.24
CA ALA A 458 -27.19 36.92 51.38
C ALA A 458 -26.03 35.92 51.56
N ARG A 459 -25.49 35.38 50.46
CA ARG A 459 -24.29 34.55 50.49
C ARG A 459 -23.06 35.32 50.97
N GLN A 460 -22.84 36.54 50.50
CA GLN A 460 -21.71 37.37 50.91
C GLN A 460 -21.80 37.81 52.38
N ALA A 461 -23.02 37.91 52.93
CA ALA A 461 -23.28 38.25 54.33
C ALA A 461 -23.08 37.08 55.32
N MET A 462 -23.02 35.83 54.83
CA MET A 462 -22.83 34.65 55.67
C MET A 462 -21.42 34.63 56.30
N SER A 463 -21.31 34.30 57.59
CA SER A 463 -20.00 34.18 58.25
C SER A 463 -19.24 32.94 57.76
N PHE A 464 -17.92 32.89 57.97
CA PHE A 464 -17.13 31.70 57.64
C PHE A 464 -17.59 30.47 58.45
N ARG A 465 -17.91 30.65 59.74
CA ARG A 465 -18.34 29.56 60.62
C ARG A 465 -19.72 29.01 60.22
N ASP A 466 -20.66 29.87 59.83
CA ASP A 466 -21.99 29.45 59.36
C ASP A 466 -21.90 28.70 58.02
N PHE A 467 -21.04 29.17 57.12
CA PHE A 467 -20.76 28.48 55.85
C PHE A 467 -20.18 27.07 56.08
N LEU A 468 -19.30 26.91 57.06
CA LEU A 468 -18.71 25.61 57.38
C LEU A 468 -19.72 24.64 58.02
N ALA A 469 -20.75 25.18 58.70
CA ALA A 469 -21.83 24.41 59.32
C ALA A 469 -22.88 23.90 58.31
N GLU A 470 -22.89 24.40 57.08
CA GLU A 470 -23.83 23.94 56.06
C GLU A 470 -23.61 22.45 55.71
N VAL A 471 -24.71 21.68 55.63
CA VAL A 471 -24.70 20.24 55.34
C VAL A 471 -23.96 19.90 54.04
N ARG A 472 -23.99 20.81 53.06
CA ARG A 472 -23.25 20.65 51.78
C ARG A 472 -21.74 20.69 51.97
N THR A 473 -21.26 21.53 52.88
CA THR A 473 -19.84 21.75 53.18
C THR A 473 -19.22 20.50 53.79
N GLN A 474 -19.97 19.83 54.67
CA GLN A 474 -19.55 18.59 55.33
C GLN A 474 -19.44 17.38 54.36
N LYS A 475 -20.17 17.40 53.24
CA LYS A 475 -20.17 16.31 52.25
C LYS A 475 -18.99 16.33 51.28
N HIS A 476 -18.38 17.50 51.03
CA HIS A 476 -17.41 17.67 49.94
C HIS A 476 -15.95 17.26 50.28
N LYS A 477 -15.67 16.76 51.50
CA LYS A 477 -14.36 16.25 51.98
C LYS A 477 -13.16 16.94 51.30
N PHE A 478 -13.03 18.24 51.48
CA PHE A 478 -11.92 19.02 50.90
C PHE A 478 -10.64 18.96 51.77
N TRP A 479 -10.76 18.45 52.99
CA TRP A 479 -9.72 18.20 53.98
C TRP A 479 -10.06 16.88 54.70
N ASP A 480 -9.03 16.14 55.13
CA ASP A 480 -9.21 14.82 55.77
C ASP A 480 -9.64 14.91 57.25
N GLY A 481 -9.51 16.09 57.87
CA GLY A 481 -9.98 16.36 59.25
C GLY A 481 -11.33 17.08 59.31
N ASN A 482 -11.74 17.49 60.51
CA ASN A 482 -13.03 18.15 60.72
C ASN A 482 -13.04 19.54 60.08
N VAL A 483 -14.09 19.82 59.29
CA VAL A 483 -14.29 21.08 58.56
C VAL A 483 -14.46 22.26 59.53
N ALA A 484 -14.96 22.00 60.74
CA ALA A 484 -15.08 23.00 61.80
C ALA A 484 -13.73 23.51 62.34
N ASP A 485 -12.63 22.80 62.10
CA ASP A 485 -11.31 23.14 62.62
C ASP A 485 -10.50 24.06 61.66
N LEU A 486 -11.12 24.52 60.57
CA LEU A 486 -10.45 25.41 59.62
C LEU A 486 -10.17 26.78 60.25
N PRO A 487 -8.90 27.24 60.21
CA PRO A 487 -8.55 28.58 60.66
C PRO A 487 -8.83 29.64 59.59
N THR A 488 -9.06 30.87 60.02
CA THR A 488 -9.02 32.05 59.12
C THR A 488 -7.60 32.63 59.04
N LEU A 489 -7.33 33.44 58.02
CA LEU A 489 -6.08 34.22 57.97
C LEU A 489 -5.97 35.24 59.11
N GLU A 490 -7.10 35.77 59.57
CA GLU A 490 -7.18 36.70 60.70
C GLU A 490 -6.78 36.01 62.01
N GLU A 491 -7.31 34.80 62.29
CA GLU A 491 -6.91 33.99 63.45
C GLU A 491 -5.40 33.67 63.45
N VAL A 492 -4.81 33.53 62.27
CA VAL A 492 -3.36 33.33 62.10
C VAL A 492 -2.56 34.61 62.31
N GLU A 493 -3.09 35.75 61.89
CA GLU A 493 -2.48 37.06 62.11
C GLU A 493 -2.47 37.41 63.61
N GLU A 494 -3.55 37.13 64.34
CA GLU A 494 -3.58 37.27 65.80
C GLU A 494 -2.56 36.38 66.51
N MET A 495 -2.37 35.13 66.05
CA MET A 495 -1.34 34.24 66.60
C MET A 495 0.08 34.75 66.30
N GLN A 496 0.28 35.35 65.13
CA GLN A 496 1.54 35.97 64.77
C GLN A 496 1.86 37.11 65.75
N ASP A 497 0.90 37.98 66.06
CA ASP A 497 1.09 39.07 67.03
C ASP A 497 1.33 38.55 68.46
N LYS A 498 0.60 37.51 68.87
CA LYS A 498 0.80 36.82 70.17
C LYS A 498 2.21 36.25 70.33
N ALA A 499 2.86 35.84 69.23
CA ALA A 499 4.23 35.30 69.29
C ALA A 499 5.29 36.33 69.74
N LEU A 500 4.99 37.64 69.68
CA LEU A 500 5.87 38.70 70.17
C LEU A 500 5.61 39.07 71.64
N THR A 501 4.39 38.84 72.12
CA THR A 501 3.96 39.24 73.47
C THR A 501 4.03 38.09 74.48
N GLU A 502 3.93 36.84 74.03
CA GLU A 502 3.93 35.67 74.91
C GLU A 502 5.28 35.45 75.59
N ARG A 503 5.26 35.33 76.92
CA ARG A 503 6.47 35.18 77.75
C ARG A 503 6.50 33.86 78.50
N ASP A 504 5.37 33.16 78.62
CA ASP A 504 5.33 31.86 79.25
C ASP A 504 5.86 30.76 78.30
N PRO A 505 6.91 30.01 78.67
CA PRO A 505 7.47 28.96 77.81
C PRO A 505 6.48 27.85 77.45
N LEU A 506 5.52 27.53 78.33
CA LEU A 506 4.51 26.49 78.07
C LEU A 506 3.48 26.97 77.04
N GLU A 507 2.91 28.16 77.23
CA GLU A 507 2.00 28.76 76.24
C GLU A 507 2.70 29.06 74.90
N PHE A 508 3.96 29.48 74.92
CA PHE A 508 4.75 29.69 73.68
C PHE A 508 4.95 28.38 72.89
N ALA A 509 5.19 27.27 73.59
CA ALA A 509 5.33 25.96 72.96
C ALA A 509 4.01 25.45 72.37
N LYS A 510 2.88 25.69 73.05
CA LYS A 510 1.54 25.42 72.52
C LYS A 510 1.26 26.26 71.27
N LEU A 511 1.57 27.56 71.29
CA LEU A 511 1.42 28.46 70.15
C LEU A 511 2.20 27.97 68.92
N LYS A 512 3.44 27.49 69.11
CA LYS A 512 4.28 26.93 68.04
C LYS A 512 3.66 25.66 67.42
N LYS A 513 3.09 24.78 68.25
CA LYS A 513 2.39 23.56 67.80
C LYS A 513 1.09 23.89 67.06
N GLU A 514 0.32 24.83 67.59
CA GLU A 514 -0.94 25.31 67.00
C GLU A 514 -0.69 25.97 65.64
N TRP A 515 0.35 26.81 65.54
CA TRP A 515 0.80 27.40 64.28
C TRP A 515 1.13 26.35 63.23
N ALA A 516 1.95 25.35 63.57
CA ALA A 516 2.35 24.32 62.62
C ALA A 516 1.16 23.52 62.07
N LEU A 517 0.14 23.28 62.92
CA LEU A 517 -1.11 22.64 62.52
C LEU A 517 -1.92 23.56 61.57
N LYS A 518 -2.17 24.80 61.98
CA LYS A 518 -2.96 25.77 61.21
C LYS A 518 -2.30 26.13 59.87
N GLU A 519 -0.98 26.29 59.84
CA GLU A 519 -0.21 26.52 58.60
C GLU A 519 -0.39 25.38 57.60
N LYS A 520 -0.30 24.12 58.06
CA LYS A 520 -0.46 22.95 57.21
C LYS A 520 -1.89 22.85 56.65
N ILE A 521 -2.90 23.17 57.45
CA ILE A 521 -4.30 23.21 57.04
C ILE A 521 -4.51 24.29 55.96
N LEU A 522 -4.03 25.52 56.20
CA LEU A 522 -4.17 26.63 55.25
C LEU A 522 -3.48 26.38 53.92
N GLN A 523 -2.36 25.65 53.89
CA GLN A 523 -1.69 25.28 52.64
C GLN A 523 -2.47 24.27 51.79
N CYS A 524 -3.45 23.55 52.37
CA CYS A 524 -4.26 22.57 51.63
C CYS A 524 -5.39 23.22 50.83
N ILE A 525 -5.95 24.33 51.31
CA ILE A 525 -7.08 25.03 50.67
C ILE A 525 -6.73 25.51 49.23
N PRO A 526 -5.65 26.27 48.98
CA PRO A 526 -5.31 26.70 47.62
C PRO A 526 -4.98 25.50 46.71
N LYS A 527 -4.33 24.46 47.23
CA LYS A 527 -4.08 23.21 46.47
C LYS A 527 -5.39 22.54 46.05
N ALA A 528 -6.39 22.50 46.92
CA ALA A 528 -7.70 21.94 46.62
C ALA A 528 -8.47 22.75 45.56
N ILE A 529 -8.40 24.09 45.61
CA ILE A 529 -8.96 24.98 44.58
C ILE A 529 -8.33 24.69 43.22
N LYS A 530 -6.99 24.66 43.17
CA LYS A 530 -6.25 24.35 41.94
C LYS A 530 -6.62 22.97 41.38
N GLN A 531 -6.65 21.95 42.24
CA GLN A 531 -7.01 20.59 41.82
C GLN A 531 -8.41 20.55 41.18
N ALA A 532 -9.40 21.20 41.79
CA ALA A 532 -10.75 21.25 41.22
C ALA A 532 -10.81 21.98 39.87
N ALA A 533 -10.05 23.07 39.72
CA ALA A 533 -9.95 23.80 38.46
C ALA A 533 -9.28 22.98 37.34
N ASP A 534 -8.22 22.22 37.69
CA ASP A 534 -7.55 21.31 36.78
C ASP A 534 -8.46 20.14 36.35
N ASP A 535 -9.26 19.60 37.28
CA ASP A 535 -10.18 18.48 37.00
C ASP A 535 -11.30 18.89 36.03
N ILE A 536 -11.91 20.07 36.22
CA ILE A 536 -12.88 20.64 35.26
C ILE A 536 -12.23 20.81 33.88
N SER A 537 -11.05 21.43 33.85
CA SER A 537 -10.33 21.72 32.61
C SER A 537 -9.96 20.45 31.84
N LYS A 538 -9.52 19.40 32.53
CA LYS A 538 -9.22 18.09 31.92
C LYS A 538 -10.49 17.41 31.42
N HIS A 539 -11.55 17.42 32.21
CA HIS A 539 -12.83 16.78 31.85
C HIS A 539 -13.43 17.40 30.59
N MET A 540 -13.47 18.73 30.49
CA MET A 540 -13.94 19.44 29.29
C MET A 540 -13.13 19.06 28.04
N LYS A 541 -11.79 19.01 28.15
CA LYS A 541 -10.93 18.60 27.03
C LYS A 541 -11.23 17.18 26.57
N VAL A 542 -11.41 16.24 27.50
CA VAL A 542 -11.78 14.85 27.18
C VAL A 542 -13.10 14.82 26.43
N LYS A 543 -14.13 15.55 26.90
CA LYS A 543 -15.44 15.58 26.25
C LYS A 543 -15.44 16.14 24.84
N VAL A 544 -14.67 17.20 24.57
CA VAL A 544 -14.47 17.70 23.20
C VAL A 544 -13.85 16.62 22.32
N THR A 545 -12.83 15.91 22.81
CA THR A 545 -12.16 14.86 22.02
C THR A 545 -13.06 13.64 21.77
N GLU A 546 -13.91 13.26 22.74
CA GLU A 546 -14.90 12.18 22.56
C GLU A 546 -15.93 12.55 21.50
N ASN A 547 -16.51 13.75 21.56
CA ASN A 547 -17.47 14.23 20.58
C ASN A 547 -16.89 14.26 19.16
N ASN A 548 -15.66 14.76 19.01
CA ASN A 548 -14.96 14.78 17.71
C ASN A 548 -14.72 13.36 17.16
N ARG A 549 -14.39 12.39 18.03
CA ARG A 549 -14.24 10.98 17.63
C ARG A 549 -15.58 10.38 17.20
N GLU A 550 -16.65 10.69 17.89
CA GLU A 550 -17.98 10.18 17.55
C GLU A 550 -18.50 10.77 16.23
N LYS A 551 -18.34 12.08 16.03
CA LYS A 551 -18.64 12.75 14.75
C LYS A 551 -17.88 12.09 13.60
N ARG A 552 -16.58 11.88 13.76
CA ARG A 552 -15.76 11.19 12.75
C ARG A 552 -16.23 9.75 12.47
N ARG A 553 -16.66 9.01 13.49
CA ARG A 553 -17.22 7.66 13.29
C ARG A 553 -18.53 7.69 12.49
N ARG A 554 -19.41 8.67 12.77
CA ARG A 554 -20.65 8.86 12.01
C ARG A 554 -20.36 9.20 10.54
N ASP A 555 -19.40 10.11 10.28
CA ASP A 555 -18.99 10.48 8.92
C ASP A 555 -18.33 9.31 8.15
N GLU A 556 -17.52 8.50 8.82
CA GLU A 556 -16.93 7.29 8.23
C GLU A 556 -18.01 6.24 7.91
N GLN A 557 -19.07 6.15 8.71
CA GLN A 557 -20.18 5.23 8.48
C GLN A 557 -21.06 5.68 7.31
N THR A 558 -21.44 6.96 7.24
CA THR A 558 -22.21 7.51 6.12
C THR A 558 -21.47 7.38 4.79
N SER A 559 -20.15 7.59 4.78
CA SER A 559 -19.30 7.37 3.61
C SER A 559 -19.29 5.89 3.16
N LYS A 560 -19.22 4.93 4.10
CA LYS A 560 -19.30 3.50 3.78
C LYS A 560 -20.66 3.11 3.20
N ASP A 561 -21.74 3.65 3.77
CA ASP A 561 -23.10 3.37 3.29
C ASP A 561 -23.32 3.96 1.88
N ALA A 562 -22.78 5.16 1.60
CA ALA A 562 -22.80 5.74 0.25
C ALA A 562 -22.01 4.89 -0.76
N LEU A 563 -20.81 4.41 -0.40
CA LEU A 563 -20.02 3.51 -1.26
C LEU A 563 -20.69 2.15 -1.48
N ARG A 564 -21.41 1.63 -0.49
CA ARG A 564 -22.20 0.39 -0.64
C ARG A 564 -23.29 0.59 -1.68
N LYS A 565 -24.05 1.68 -1.59
CA LYS A 565 -25.10 2.03 -2.56
C LYS A 565 -24.56 2.13 -3.99
N ILE A 566 -23.45 2.84 -4.20
CA ILE A 566 -22.80 2.95 -5.52
C ILE A 566 -22.40 1.58 -6.09
N ARG A 567 -21.92 0.65 -5.25
CA ARG A 567 -21.57 -0.71 -5.69
C ARG A 567 -22.79 -1.54 -6.08
N GLU A 568 -23.88 -1.42 -5.32
CA GLU A 568 -25.14 -2.10 -5.62
C GLU A 568 -25.71 -1.61 -6.95
N ASP A 569 -25.72 -0.30 -7.18
CA ASP A 569 -26.17 0.32 -8.44
C ASP A 569 -25.29 -0.10 -9.63
N ALA A 570 -23.96 -0.11 -9.46
CA ALA A 570 -23.04 -0.54 -10.51
C ALA A 570 -23.17 -2.04 -10.84
N GLN A 571 -23.44 -2.89 -9.84
CA GLN A 571 -23.68 -4.31 -10.03
C GLN A 571 -24.99 -4.55 -10.80
N ALA A 572 -26.06 -3.84 -10.43
CA ALA A 572 -27.34 -3.91 -11.14
C ALA A 572 -27.20 -3.48 -12.62
N ALA A 573 -26.48 -2.40 -12.90
CA ALA A 573 -26.19 -1.96 -14.26
C ALA A 573 -25.36 -2.99 -15.05
N ALA A 574 -24.34 -3.60 -14.43
CA ALA A 574 -23.52 -4.63 -15.07
C ALA A 574 -24.31 -5.90 -15.41
N ASP A 575 -25.24 -6.30 -14.54
CA ASP A 575 -26.08 -7.48 -14.77
C ASP A 575 -27.15 -7.20 -15.84
N GLN A 576 -27.64 -5.97 -15.96
CA GLN A 576 -28.52 -5.55 -17.07
C GLN A 576 -27.78 -5.58 -18.43
N VAL A 577 -26.49 -5.19 -18.46
CA VAL A 577 -25.65 -5.31 -19.67
C VAL A 577 -25.36 -6.76 -20.03
N LYS A 578 -25.19 -7.66 -19.05
CA LYS A 578 -25.01 -9.10 -19.32
C LYS A 578 -26.27 -9.72 -19.91
N ARG A 579 -27.46 -9.39 -19.39
CA ARG A 579 -28.74 -9.88 -19.94
C ARG A 579 -28.92 -9.49 -21.41
N ARG A 580 -28.60 -8.24 -21.75
CA ARG A 580 -28.60 -7.75 -23.16
C ARG A 580 -27.56 -8.42 -24.06
N LYS A 581 -26.52 -9.07 -23.51
CA LYS A 581 -25.51 -9.81 -24.31
C LYS A 581 -25.87 -11.27 -24.54
N THR A 582 -26.64 -11.88 -23.64
CA THR A 582 -27.10 -13.27 -23.77
C THR A 582 -28.29 -13.43 -24.72
N GLU A 583 -29.05 -12.36 -24.93
CA GLU A 583 -30.17 -12.33 -25.88
C GLU A 583 -29.71 -11.68 -27.21
N GLY A 584 -29.27 -12.51 -28.17
CA GLY A 584 -29.33 -12.16 -29.60
C GLY A 584 -28.03 -11.71 -30.29
N LYS A 585 -27.11 -12.64 -30.53
CA LYS A 585 -26.51 -12.76 -31.88
C LYS A 585 -26.87 -14.14 -32.40
N LYS A 586 -27.87 -14.24 -33.29
CA LYS A 586 -28.05 -15.45 -34.10
C LYS A 586 -26.70 -15.70 -34.78
N ALA A 587 -26.12 -16.89 -34.58
CA ALA A 587 -24.88 -17.25 -35.25
C ALA A 587 -25.10 -17.13 -36.77
N GLN A 588 -24.21 -16.45 -37.47
CA GLN A 588 -24.35 -16.20 -38.91
C GLN A 588 -24.34 -17.54 -39.67
N ALA A 589 -25.22 -17.67 -40.66
CA ALA A 589 -25.43 -18.92 -41.39
C ALA A 589 -24.12 -19.47 -41.98
N LEU A 590 -23.25 -18.58 -42.50
CA LEU A 590 -21.94 -18.91 -43.06
C LEU A 590 -21.07 -19.80 -42.15
N PHE A 591 -21.15 -19.65 -40.83
CA PHE A 591 -20.32 -20.39 -39.87
C PHE A 591 -20.99 -21.63 -39.28
N THR A 592 -22.32 -21.72 -39.37
CA THR A 592 -23.10 -22.80 -38.75
C THR A 592 -23.62 -23.83 -39.73
N ILE A 593 -23.85 -23.42 -40.99
CA ILE A 593 -24.42 -24.27 -42.02
C ILE A 593 -23.55 -25.52 -42.27
N THR A 594 -24.21 -26.65 -42.45
CA THR A 594 -23.57 -27.88 -42.91
C THR A 594 -23.96 -28.06 -44.37
N LEU A 595 -23.07 -27.71 -45.28
CA LEU A 595 -23.35 -27.75 -46.72
C LEU A 595 -23.26 -29.20 -47.21
N PRO A 596 -24.26 -29.70 -47.97
CA PRO A 596 -24.20 -31.03 -48.57
C PRO A 596 -22.97 -31.18 -49.48
N VAL A 597 -22.40 -32.38 -49.55
CA VAL A 597 -21.20 -32.66 -50.35
C VAL A 597 -21.46 -32.43 -51.85
N GLU A 598 -22.70 -32.60 -52.27
CA GLU A 598 -23.21 -32.33 -53.61
C GLU A 598 -23.15 -30.83 -53.96
N THR A 599 -23.29 -29.95 -52.97
CA THR A 599 -23.24 -28.49 -53.16
C THR A 599 -21.82 -27.95 -53.02
N VAL A 600 -21.06 -28.45 -52.03
CA VAL A 600 -19.66 -28.08 -51.81
C VAL A 600 -18.82 -29.33 -51.66
N PRO A 601 -17.96 -29.65 -52.64
CA PRO A 601 -17.11 -30.83 -52.59
C PRO A 601 -16.17 -30.82 -51.38
N GLN A 602 -15.91 -32.00 -50.82
CA GLN A 602 -14.92 -32.15 -49.76
C GLN A 602 -13.50 -31.91 -50.31
N VAL A 603 -12.63 -31.37 -49.47
CA VAL A 603 -11.20 -31.29 -49.78
C VAL A 603 -10.64 -32.73 -49.93
N PRO A 604 -9.95 -33.06 -51.03
CA PRO A 604 -9.43 -34.40 -51.25
C PRO A 604 -8.37 -34.76 -50.20
N MET A 605 -8.43 -36.00 -49.69
CA MET A 605 -7.43 -36.57 -48.79
C MET A 605 -6.37 -37.32 -49.60
N LEU A 606 -5.11 -36.92 -49.50
CA LEU A 606 -3.97 -37.55 -50.18
C LEU A 606 -3.31 -38.61 -49.29
N THR A 607 -2.79 -39.68 -49.90
CA THR A 607 -2.21 -40.85 -49.23
C THR A 607 -0.69 -40.97 -49.46
N ASP A 608 0.04 -39.86 -49.39
CA ASP A 608 1.51 -39.74 -49.45
C ASP A 608 2.26 -39.90 -50.80
N THR A 609 1.69 -40.51 -51.86
CA THR A 609 2.52 -40.92 -53.03
C THR A 609 2.33 -40.24 -54.39
N CYS A 610 1.36 -39.33 -54.57
CA CYS A 610 1.20 -38.65 -55.87
C CYS A 610 0.82 -37.17 -55.68
N LYS A 611 1.83 -36.29 -55.70
CA LYS A 611 1.63 -34.83 -55.81
C LYS A 611 1.94 -34.40 -57.24
N SER A 612 1.10 -34.83 -58.18
CA SER A 612 1.09 -34.26 -59.53
C SER A 612 0.99 -32.74 -59.47
N GLY A 613 1.49 -32.04 -60.50
CA GLY A 613 1.48 -30.58 -60.56
C GLY A 613 0.09 -29.95 -60.38
N ASP A 614 -0.97 -30.68 -60.73
CA ASP A 614 -2.34 -30.18 -60.63
C ASP A 614 -2.89 -30.11 -59.20
N HIS A 615 -2.38 -30.93 -58.27
CA HIS A 615 -2.82 -30.87 -56.87
C HIS A 615 -2.50 -29.53 -56.22
N TRP A 616 -1.47 -28.81 -56.67
CA TRP A 616 -1.05 -27.53 -56.08
C TRP A 616 -1.96 -26.35 -56.44
N LYS A 617 -2.87 -26.53 -57.40
CA LYS A 617 -3.82 -25.50 -57.84
C LYS A 617 -5.08 -25.43 -56.95
N SER A 618 -5.35 -26.47 -56.16
CA SER A 618 -6.55 -26.60 -55.32
C SER A 618 -6.22 -27.01 -53.89
N PRO A 619 -7.09 -26.75 -52.90
CA PRO A 619 -6.89 -27.22 -51.54
C PRO A 619 -6.85 -28.75 -51.47
N TRP A 620 -6.01 -29.28 -50.60
CA TRP A 620 -5.93 -30.72 -50.30
C TRP A 620 -5.57 -30.95 -48.84
N MET A 621 -5.92 -32.13 -48.32
CA MET A 621 -5.58 -32.57 -46.97
C MET A 621 -4.71 -33.82 -47.03
N MET A 622 -3.96 -34.03 -45.96
CA MET A 622 -3.16 -35.22 -45.77
C MET A 622 -3.24 -35.65 -44.31
N SER A 623 -3.44 -36.94 -44.08
CA SER A 623 -3.35 -37.51 -42.74
C SER A 623 -1.90 -37.47 -42.26
N GLY A 624 -1.70 -37.34 -40.95
CA GLY A 624 -0.36 -37.34 -40.37
C GLY A 624 0.28 -38.71 -40.49
N GLY A 625 1.18 -38.86 -41.47
CA GLY A 625 2.07 -40.01 -41.58
C GLY A 625 3.19 -40.00 -40.53
N GLU A 626 4.06 -41.00 -40.61
CA GLU A 626 5.19 -41.16 -39.69
C GLU A 626 6.12 -39.93 -39.69
N ASP A 627 6.32 -39.30 -40.86
CA ASP A 627 7.13 -38.08 -40.98
C ASP A 627 6.56 -36.91 -40.16
N LEU A 628 5.24 -36.72 -40.16
CA LEU A 628 4.62 -35.67 -39.35
C LEU A 628 4.70 -36.02 -37.87
N ALA A 629 4.47 -37.29 -37.52
CA ALA A 629 4.57 -37.75 -36.15
C ALA A 629 5.99 -37.57 -35.60
N ALA A 630 7.01 -37.89 -36.39
CA ALA A 630 8.42 -37.67 -36.06
C ALA A 630 8.73 -36.18 -35.90
N CYS A 631 8.25 -35.34 -36.83
CA CYS A 631 8.41 -33.88 -36.73
C CYS A 631 7.77 -33.32 -35.46
N LEU A 632 6.51 -33.69 -35.15
CA LEU A 632 5.81 -33.28 -33.94
C LEU A 632 6.37 -33.94 -32.67
N GLY A 633 7.17 -35.00 -32.82
CA GLY A 633 7.94 -35.66 -31.77
C GLY A 633 9.23 -34.95 -31.38
N ASP A 634 9.70 -33.99 -32.19
CA ASP A 634 10.90 -33.21 -31.92
C ASP A 634 10.82 -32.49 -30.56
N SER A 635 11.81 -32.70 -29.71
CA SER A 635 11.79 -32.22 -28.33
C SER A 635 11.75 -30.70 -28.19
N ALA A 636 12.31 -29.95 -29.15
CA ALA A 636 12.24 -28.49 -29.16
C ALA A 636 10.83 -28.03 -29.57
N LEU A 637 10.28 -28.66 -30.61
CA LEU A 637 8.92 -28.36 -31.08
C LEU A 637 7.85 -28.71 -30.05
N GLN A 638 7.96 -29.86 -29.39
CA GLN A 638 7.03 -30.26 -28.32
C GLN A 638 7.03 -29.26 -27.16
N ARG A 639 8.21 -28.79 -26.74
CA ARG A 639 8.31 -27.77 -25.68
C ARG A 639 7.66 -26.45 -26.11
N ALA A 640 7.89 -26.03 -27.35
CA ALA A 640 7.28 -24.83 -27.91
C ALA A 640 5.74 -24.94 -27.97
N LEU A 641 5.22 -26.05 -28.49
CA LEU A 641 3.78 -26.32 -28.57
C LEU A 641 3.11 -26.41 -27.19
N SER A 642 3.74 -27.09 -26.23
CA SER A 642 3.23 -27.20 -24.85
C SER A 642 3.16 -25.84 -24.17
N SER A 643 4.22 -25.04 -24.33
CA SER A 643 4.28 -23.66 -23.82
C SER A 643 3.20 -22.80 -24.47
N TRP A 644 3.10 -22.84 -25.81
CA TRP A 644 2.11 -22.09 -26.57
C TRP A 644 0.68 -22.43 -26.16
N GLY A 645 0.36 -23.71 -25.96
CA GLY A 645 -0.94 -24.21 -25.53
C GLY A 645 -1.47 -23.54 -24.25
N SER A 646 -0.56 -23.09 -23.37
CA SER A 646 -0.87 -22.33 -22.15
C SER A 646 -0.89 -20.81 -22.38
N GLN A 647 -0.07 -20.30 -23.30
CA GLN A 647 0.10 -18.86 -23.55
C GLN A 647 -1.01 -18.27 -24.42
N TYR A 648 -1.44 -18.96 -25.48
CA TYR A 648 -2.35 -18.37 -26.48
C TYR A 648 -3.71 -18.00 -25.87
N LYS A 649 -4.22 -18.80 -24.92
CA LYS A 649 -5.44 -18.47 -24.16
C LYS A 649 -5.30 -17.17 -23.36
N ARG A 650 -4.13 -16.94 -22.74
CA ARG A 650 -3.85 -15.69 -22.03
C ARG A 650 -3.76 -14.51 -22.99
N ALA A 651 -3.07 -14.70 -24.12
CA ALA A 651 -2.98 -13.68 -25.17
C ALA A 651 -4.37 -13.28 -25.70
N MET A 652 -5.23 -14.27 -26.01
CA MET A 652 -6.60 -14.03 -26.46
C MET A 652 -7.45 -13.33 -25.40
N SER A 653 -7.39 -13.77 -24.14
CA SER A 653 -8.15 -13.15 -23.03
C SER A 653 -7.73 -11.69 -22.79
N ASN A 654 -6.43 -11.41 -22.82
CA ASN A 654 -5.90 -10.07 -22.56
C ASN A 654 -6.22 -9.10 -23.69
N ALA A 655 -6.10 -9.54 -24.95
CA ALA A 655 -6.29 -8.70 -26.13
C ALA A 655 -7.69 -8.81 -26.76
N LYS A 656 -8.58 -9.63 -26.19
CA LYS A 656 -9.93 -9.96 -26.73
C LYS A 656 -9.87 -10.43 -28.19
N LEU A 657 -8.85 -11.21 -28.53
CA LEU A 657 -8.66 -11.75 -29.86
C LEU A 657 -9.38 -13.09 -30.00
N THR A 658 -9.92 -13.37 -31.18
CA THR A 658 -10.49 -14.69 -31.53
C THR A 658 -9.44 -15.64 -32.07
N GLN A 659 -8.33 -15.10 -32.58
CA GLN A 659 -7.16 -15.83 -33.06
C GLN A 659 -5.88 -15.18 -32.51
N ALA A 660 -4.93 -16.00 -32.08
CA ALA A 660 -3.58 -15.57 -31.71
C ALA A 660 -2.55 -16.28 -32.61
N SER A 661 -1.48 -15.58 -32.96
CA SER A 661 -0.35 -16.16 -33.68
C SER A 661 0.98 -15.64 -33.14
N LEU A 662 2.00 -16.49 -33.11
CA LEU A 662 3.34 -16.17 -32.63
C LEU A 662 4.37 -16.73 -33.62
N PRO A 663 5.35 -15.93 -34.09
CA PRO A 663 6.41 -16.45 -34.93
C PRO A 663 7.31 -17.38 -34.12
N MET A 664 7.81 -18.44 -34.76
CA MET A 664 8.72 -19.39 -34.15
C MET A 664 10.18 -19.02 -34.39
N ASP A 665 10.98 -19.20 -33.34
CA ASP A 665 12.43 -19.10 -33.41
C ASP A 665 13.08 -20.45 -33.77
N ASP A 666 14.34 -20.43 -34.22
CA ASP A 666 15.06 -21.67 -34.56
C ASP A 666 15.18 -22.65 -33.38
N LYS A 667 15.37 -22.10 -32.17
CA LYS A 667 15.47 -22.88 -30.93
C LYS A 667 14.16 -23.58 -30.53
N GLN A 668 13.05 -23.25 -31.19
CA GLN A 668 11.73 -23.80 -30.90
C GLN A 668 11.34 -24.95 -31.85
N GLY A 669 12.31 -25.52 -32.58
CA GLY A 669 12.05 -26.60 -33.53
C GLY A 669 11.53 -26.14 -34.89
N ARG A 670 11.67 -24.84 -35.21
CA ARG A 670 11.34 -24.30 -36.54
C ARG A 670 12.06 -25.02 -37.69
N PRO A 671 13.37 -25.31 -37.62
CA PRO A 671 14.07 -25.99 -38.71
C PRO A 671 13.51 -27.39 -38.99
N SER A 672 13.20 -28.16 -37.94
CA SER A 672 12.59 -29.50 -38.06
C SER A 672 11.24 -29.44 -38.80
N PHE A 673 10.40 -28.44 -38.48
CA PHE A 673 9.12 -28.25 -39.16
C PHE A 673 9.28 -27.75 -40.59
N ASN A 674 10.21 -26.82 -40.85
CA ASN A 674 10.49 -26.35 -42.20
C ASN A 674 10.98 -27.51 -43.09
N ALA A 675 11.89 -28.35 -42.60
CA ALA A 675 12.37 -29.53 -43.31
C ALA A 675 11.23 -30.51 -43.64
N TYR A 676 10.28 -30.70 -42.73
CA TYR A 676 9.07 -31.48 -43.00
C TYR A 676 8.24 -30.88 -44.14
N ILE A 677 7.96 -29.58 -44.12
CA ILE A 677 7.20 -28.92 -45.20
C ILE A 677 7.97 -28.95 -46.52
N GLU A 678 9.30 -28.79 -46.51
CA GLU A 678 10.14 -28.89 -47.70
C GLU A 678 10.08 -30.27 -48.36
N LYS A 679 10.01 -31.35 -47.57
CA LYS A 679 9.75 -32.71 -48.11
C LYS A 679 8.39 -32.78 -48.82
N LEU A 680 7.41 -31.98 -48.39
CA LEU A 680 6.09 -31.98 -49.01
C LEU A 680 6.04 -31.20 -50.32
N LEU A 681 6.92 -30.21 -50.50
CA LEU A 681 6.90 -29.26 -51.61
C LEU A 681 7.54 -29.84 -52.87
N PRO A 682 7.06 -29.48 -54.08
CA PRO A 682 7.74 -29.81 -55.32
C PRO A 682 8.93 -28.86 -55.47
N ARG A 683 10.15 -29.38 -55.42
CA ARG A 683 11.36 -28.54 -55.51
C ARG A 683 11.39 -27.64 -56.76
N SER A 684 10.81 -28.09 -57.88
CA SER A 684 10.71 -27.32 -59.12
C SER A 684 9.73 -26.13 -59.05
N GLU A 685 8.78 -26.16 -58.12
CA GLU A 685 7.71 -25.16 -57.99
C GLU A 685 8.04 -24.06 -56.97
N VAL A 686 9.04 -24.27 -56.11
CA VAL A 686 9.40 -23.29 -55.08
C VAL A 686 10.37 -22.26 -55.69
N PRO A 687 9.96 -20.98 -55.80
CA PRO A 687 10.82 -19.91 -56.31
C PRO A 687 11.86 -19.50 -55.26
N ASP A 688 13.04 -19.06 -55.71
CA ASP A 688 13.96 -18.31 -54.85
C ASP A 688 13.60 -16.82 -54.87
N ILE A 689 13.07 -16.33 -53.75
CA ILE A 689 12.70 -14.92 -53.57
C ILE A 689 13.65 -14.17 -52.61
N SER A 690 14.85 -14.70 -52.40
CA SER A 690 15.83 -14.12 -51.47
C SER A 690 16.28 -12.70 -51.84
N GLU A 691 16.24 -12.36 -53.13
CA GLU A 691 16.55 -11.01 -53.65
C GLU A 691 15.47 -9.97 -53.29
N VAL A 692 14.24 -10.41 -52.99
CA VAL A 692 13.18 -9.50 -52.54
C VAL A 692 13.40 -9.19 -51.07
N ALA A 693 13.35 -7.90 -50.71
CA ALA A 693 13.52 -7.45 -49.32
C ALA A 693 12.57 -8.20 -48.36
N GLY A 694 13.13 -8.96 -47.42
CA GLY A 694 12.40 -9.79 -46.46
C GLY A 694 11.88 -11.14 -47.00
N GLY A 695 12.10 -11.46 -48.28
CA GLY A 695 11.62 -12.67 -48.94
C GLY A 695 12.16 -13.96 -48.32
N LYS A 696 13.47 -14.02 -48.04
CA LYS A 696 14.07 -15.15 -47.31
C LYS A 696 13.43 -15.34 -45.93
N GLY A 697 13.32 -14.26 -45.16
CA GLY A 697 12.69 -14.29 -43.84
C GLY A 697 11.23 -14.74 -43.89
N PHE A 698 10.49 -14.38 -44.93
CA PHE A 698 9.11 -14.85 -45.14
C PHE A 698 9.06 -16.36 -45.44
N MET A 699 9.91 -16.86 -46.34
CA MET A 699 9.98 -18.28 -46.68
C MET A 699 10.47 -19.13 -45.52
N ASP A 700 11.31 -18.59 -44.62
CA ASP A 700 11.80 -19.28 -43.43
C ASP A 700 10.82 -19.22 -42.25
N ALA A 701 9.94 -18.22 -42.20
CA ALA A 701 9.02 -18.01 -41.09
C ALA A 701 8.03 -19.17 -40.90
N THR A 702 7.86 -19.59 -39.65
CA THR A 702 6.82 -20.54 -39.22
C THR A 702 6.10 -19.93 -38.04
N TRP A 703 4.80 -20.12 -37.97
CA TRP A 703 3.95 -19.48 -36.98
C TRP A 703 3.22 -20.53 -36.15
N LEU A 704 3.26 -20.38 -34.84
CA LEU A 704 2.29 -20.99 -33.95
C LEU A 704 0.98 -20.22 -34.09
N PHE A 705 -0.15 -20.90 -34.14
CA PHE A 705 -1.47 -20.28 -34.10
C PHE A 705 -2.35 -20.93 -33.03
N GLY A 706 -3.27 -20.17 -32.47
CA GLY A 706 -4.28 -20.65 -31.53
C GLY A 706 -5.61 -19.95 -31.79
N LEU A 707 -6.72 -20.68 -31.62
CA LEU A 707 -8.07 -20.19 -31.88
C LEU A 707 -8.91 -20.24 -30.60
N ALA A 708 -9.82 -19.28 -30.44
CA ALA A 708 -10.85 -19.32 -29.42
C ALA A 708 -11.86 -20.42 -29.73
N MET A 709 -12.52 -20.94 -28.69
CA MET A 709 -13.50 -22.03 -28.83
C MET A 709 -14.75 -21.61 -29.62
N ASP A 710 -15.04 -20.32 -29.61
CA ASP A 710 -16.11 -19.66 -30.35
C ASP A 710 -15.57 -18.89 -31.57
N ASN A 711 -14.33 -19.19 -32.01
CA ASN A 711 -13.76 -18.51 -33.17
C ASN A 711 -14.57 -18.80 -34.43
N THR A 712 -15.09 -17.73 -35.01
CA THR A 712 -15.67 -17.67 -36.35
C THR A 712 -14.95 -16.55 -37.09
N CYS A 713 -14.24 -16.88 -38.16
CA CYS A 713 -13.46 -15.90 -38.92
C CYS A 713 -13.62 -16.18 -40.40
N ALA A 714 -13.80 -15.13 -41.20
CA ALA A 714 -13.62 -15.21 -42.64
C ALA A 714 -12.54 -14.21 -43.04
N GLY A 715 -11.63 -14.58 -43.93
CA GLY A 715 -10.59 -13.68 -44.38
C GLY A 715 -9.64 -14.29 -45.40
N PHE A 716 -8.78 -13.43 -45.93
CA PHE A 716 -7.72 -13.85 -46.84
C PHE A 716 -6.55 -14.47 -46.09
N ILE A 717 -5.84 -15.37 -46.78
CA ILE A 717 -4.59 -15.93 -46.28
C ILE A 717 -3.53 -14.81 -46.22
N PRO A 718 -2.66 -14.78 -45.19
CA PRO A 718 -1.65 -13.73 -45.07
C PRO A 718 -0.79 -13.58 -46.33
N ASN A 719 -0.64 -12.34 -46.79
CA ASN A 719 0.05 -11.97 -48.03
C ASN A 719 -0.49 -12.67 -49.28
N HIS A 720 -1.71 -13.22 -49.26
CA HIS A 720 -2.27 -14.02 -50.36
C HIS A 720 -1.37 -15.19 -50.82
N ALA A 721 -0.44 -15.64 -49.97
CA ALA A 721 0.45 -16.75 -50.25
C ALA A 721 -0.29 -18.09 -50.13
N SER A 722 0.33 -19.18 -50.59
CA SER A 722 -0.14 -20.52 -50.25
C SER A 722 0.17 -20.80 -48.78
N THR A 723 -0.69 -21.56 -48.08
CA THR A 723 -0.52 -21.86 -46.66
C THR A 723 -0.62 -23.35 -46.38
N PHE A 724 0.25 -23.84 -45.51
CA PHE A 724 0.08 -25.10 -44.81
C PHE A 724 -0.40 -24.81 -43.40
N ARG A 725 -1.44 -25.53 -42.97
CA ARG A 725 -1.89 -25.58 -41.59
C ARG A 725 -1.78 -27.00 -41.07
N VAL A 726 -1.08 -27.16 -39.95
CA VAL A 726 -0.96 -28.41 -39.23
C VAL A 726 -1.60 -28.24 -37.88
N LEU A 727 -2.67 -28.97 -37.61
CA LEU A 727 -3.37 -28.88 -36.33
C LEU A 727 -2.74 -29.87 -35.34
N VAL A 728 -2.42 -29.41 -34.13
CA VAL A 728 -1.81 -30.25 -33.08
C VAL A 728 -2.87 -30.72 -32.09
N VAL A 729 -3.78 -29.82 -31.70
CA VAL A 729 -4.90 -30.11 -30.80
C VAL A 729 -6.17 -29.44 -31.31
N GLY A 730 -7.30 -30.12 -31.14
CA GLY A 730 -8.64 -29.62 -31.47
C GLY A 730 -9.10 -30.02 -32.86
N GLU A 731 -10.20 -29.40 -33.30
CA GLU A 731 -10.76 -29.55 -34.64
C GLU A 731 -11.25 -28.19 -35.16
N VAL A 732 -11.04 -27.93 -36.44
CA VAL A 732 -11.45 -26.69 -37.11
C VAL A 732 -12.17 -27.02 -38.39
N ARG A 733 -13.37 -26.48 -38.56
CA ARG A 733 -14.11 -26.55 -39.82
C ARG A 733 -13.63 -25.44 -40.74
N PHE A 734 -13.33 -25.81 -41.98
CA PHE A 734 -12.94 -24.90 -43.03
C PHE A 734 -13.97 -24.96 -44.16
N PHE A 735 -14.40 -23.78 -44.60
CA PHE A 735 -15.05 -23.57 -45.89
C PHE A 735 -14.16 -22.61 -46.68
N ILE A 736 -13.60 -23.11 -47.78
CA ILE A 736 -12.51 -22.47 -48.52
C ILE A 736 -13.07 -22.12 -49.90
N ILE A 737 -12.92 -20.87 -50.32
CA ILE A 737 -13.53 -20.35 -51.55
C ILE A 737 -12.47 -19.67 -52.39
N GLU A 738 -12.43 -19.98 -53.68
CA GLU A 738 -11.52 -19.33 -54.62
C GLU A 738 -12.02 -17.92 -54.94
N TRP A 739 -11.19 -16.91 -54.64
CA TRP A 739 -11.58 -15.51 -54.75
C TRP A 739 -12.04 -15.11 -56.15
N CYS A 740 -11.34 -15.55 -57.20
CA CYS A 740 -11.67 -15.19 -58.58
C CYS A 740 -13.06 -15.68 -58.98
N SER A 741 -13.44 -16.89 -58.55
CA SER A 741 -14.76 -17.44 -58.81
C SER A 741 -15.87 -16.73 -58.02
N LEU A 742 -15.60 -16.40 -56.74
CA LEU A 742 -16.54 -15.68 -55.88
C LEU A 742 -16.78 -14.26 -56.36
N SER A 743 -15.70 -13.51 -56.61
CA SER A 743 -15.78 -12.11 -57.06
C SER A 743 -16.53 -12.00 -58.37
N SER A 744 -16.26 -12.89 -59.35
CA SER A 744 -16.98 -12.91 -60.63
C SER A 744 -18.49 -13.06 -60.45
N VAL A 745 -18.94 -13.94 -59.55
CA VAL A 745 -20.37 -14.18 -59.27
C VAL A 745 -21.00 -13.03 -58.49
N MET A 746 -20.33 -12.52 -57.45
CA MET A 746 -20.89 -11.45 -56.62
C MET A 746 -20.96 -10.11 -57.37
N LEU A 747 -20.04 -9.88 -58.31
CA LEU A 747 -19.96 -8.67 -59.12
C LEU A 747 -20.98 -8.61 -60.26
N GLN A 748 -21.42 -9.75 -60.79
CA GLN A 748 -22.44 -9.79 -61.85
C GLN A 748 -23.75 -9.10 -61.43
N ASN A 749 -24.00 -9.00 -60.12
CA ASN A 749 -25.24 -8.46 -59.56
C ASN A 749 -25.04 -7.07 -58.90
N GLU A 750 -23.86 -6.46 -59.02
CA GLU A 750 -23.52 -5.17 -58.40
C GLU A 750 -23.43 -4.06 -59.46
N PRO A 751 -24.04 -2.88 -59.22
CA PRO A 751 -24.01 -1.76 -60.15
C PRO A 751 -22.66 -1.04 -60.22
N GLU A 752 -21.77 -1.22 -59.23
CA GLU A 752 -20.44 -0.61 -59.21
C GLU A 752 -19.31 -1.60 -59.57
N PRO A 753 -18.43 -1.26 -60.54
CA PRO A 753 -17.48 -2.21 -61.12
C PRO A 753 -16.24 -2.53 -60.26
N LYS A 754 -16.07 -1.95 -59.06
CA LYS A 754 -14.87 -2.14 -58.21
C LYS A 754 -15.18 -2.15 -56.71
N PRO A 755 -15.85 -3.18 -56.17
CA PRO A 755 -16.12 -3.27 -54.76
C PRO A 755 -14.82 -3.51 -53.98
N ASN A 756 -14.72 -2.83 -52.85
CA ASN A 756 -13.70 -3.11 -51.84
C ASN A 756 -13.80 -4.60 -51.43
N PRO A 757 -12.70 -5.38 -51.46
CA PRO A 757 -12.68 -6.78 -51.01
C PRO A 757 -13.26 -7.00 -49.61
N GLU A 758 -13.10 -6.03 -48.70
CA GLU A 758 -13.68 -6.08 -47.36
C GLU A 758 -15.22 -5.97 -47.37
N ALA A 759 -15.78 -5.18 -48.30
CA ALA A 759 -17.21 -5.05 -48.46
C ALA A 759 -17.83 -6.36 -48.97
N LEU A 760 -17.18 -7.03 -49.93
CA LEU A 760 -17.61 -8.35 -50.41
C LEU A 760 -17.53 -9.42 -49.31
N LEU A 761 -16.46 -9.41 -48.51
CA LEU A 761 -16.32 -10.32 -47.37
C LEU A 761 -17.43 -10.07 -46.32
N THR A 762 -17.73 -8.81 -46.03
CA THR A 762 -18.82 -8.43 -45.12
C THR A 762 -20.16 -8.90 -45.67
N LYS A 763 -20.41 -8.70 -46.96
CA LYS A 763 -21.63 -9.18 -47.64
C LYS A 763 -21.76 -10.70 -47.52
N LEU A 764 -20.69 -11.45 -47.79
CA LEU A 764 -20.64 -12.91 -47.63
C LEU A 764 -21.00 -13.35 -46.20
N GLN A 765 -20.51 -12.65 -45.17
CA GLN A 765 -20.82 -12.95 -43.76
C GLN A 765 -22.28 -12.66 -43.37
N THR A 766 -22.95 -11.74 -44.09
CA THR A 766 -24.34 -11.38 -43.83
C THR A 766 -25.37 -12.22 -44.57
N LEU A 767 -24.93 -13.07 -45.51
CA LEU A 767 -25.84 -13.95 -46.25
C LEU A 767 -26.52 -14.95 -45.30
N ASP A 768 -27.80 -15.18 -45.53
CA ASP A 768 -28.52 -16.30 -44.94
C ASP A 768 -28.23 -17.60 -45.70
N GLU A 769 -28.77 -18.70 -45.18
CA GLU A 769 -28.58 -20.04 -45.72
C GLU A 769 -29.10 -20.18 -47.16
N THR A 770 -30.21 -19.54 -47.48
CA THR A 770 -30.82 -19.60 -48.81
C THR A 770 -29.97 -18.85 -49.84
N ALA A 771 -29.57 -17.61 -49.55
CA ALA A 771 -28.74 -16.80 -50.43
C ALA A 771 -27.34 -17.39 -50.63
N LEU A 772 -26.73 -17.94 -49.57
CA LEU A 772 -25.45 -18.63 -49.69
C LEU A 772 -25.55 -19.85 -50.61
N THR A 773 -26.62 -20.64 -50.48
CA THR A 773 -26.85 -21.82 -51.32
C THR A 773 -27.09 -21.44 -52.78
N GLU A 774 -27.82 -20.37 -53.07
CA GLU A 774 -28.02 -19.85 -54.43
C GLU A 774 -26.72 -19.40 -55.08
N ILE A 775 -25.90 -18.66 -54.33
CA ILE A 775 -24.60 -18.19 -54.82
C ILE A 775 -23.65 -19.37 -55.11
N LEU A 776 -23.69 -20.44 -54.31
CA LEU A 776 -22.90 -21.64 -54.56
C LEU A 776 -23.35 -22.40 -55.82
N LYS A 777 -24.65 -22.42 -56.11
CA LYS A 777 -25.19 -23.04 -57.34
C LYS A 777 -24.74 -22.34 -58.63
N GLN A 778 -24.26 -21.10 -58.56
CA GLN A 778 -23.72 -20.37 -59.70
C GLN A 778 -22.30 -20.81 -60.11
N GLY A 779 -21.78 -21.91 -59.53
CA GLY A 779 -20.52 -22.52 -59.96
C GLY A 779 -19.27 -21.96 -59.29
N ILE A 780 -19.41 -21.41 -58.08
CA ILE A 780 -18.26 -20.95 -57.30
C ILE A 780 -17.37 -22.12 -56.93
N ASN A 781 -16.07 -21.97 -57.21
CA ASN A 781 -15.09 -22.98 -56.84
C ASN A 781 -14.84 -22.91 -55.33
N SER A 782 -15.45 -23.82 -54.60
CA SER A 782 -15.36 -23.91 -53.15
C SER A 782 -15.13 -25.35 -52.71
N ARG A 783 -14.54 -25.48 -51.51
CA ARG A 783 -14.28 -26.76 -50.86
C ARG A 783 -14.57 -26.65 -49.37
N GLN A 784 -14.95 -27.76 -48.76
CA GLN A 784 -15.12 -27.83 -47.31
C GLN A 784 -14.32 -28.98 -46.71
N CYS A 785 -13.89 -28.83 -45.46
CA CYS A 785 -13.27 -29.90 -44.70
C CYS A 785 -13.32 -29.63 -43.19
N VAL A 786 -13.09 -30.69 -42.41
CA VAL A 786 -12.79 -30.58 -40.97
C VAL A 786 -11.35 -31.01 -40.75
N LEU A 787 -10.50 -30.06 -40.39
CA LEU A 787 -9.11 -30.33 -40.06
C LEU A 787 -9.02 -30.84 -38.63
N LYS A 788 -8.55 -32.07 -38.44
CA LYS A 788 -8.35 -32.70 -37.14
C LYS A 788 -6.89 -32.65 -36.69
N ALA A 789 -6.67 -32.95 -35.41
CA ALA A 789 -5.33 -33.07 -34.87
C ALA A 789 -4.47 -34.07 -35.69
N LYS A 790 -3.20 -33.71 -35.88
CA LYS A 790 -2.21 -34.43 -36.69
C LYS A 790 -2.58 -34.56 -38.16
N GLN A 791 -3.32 -33.61 -38.72
CA GLN A 791 -3.55 -33.52 -40.17
C GLN A 791 -2.92 -32.24 -40.73
N VAL A 792 -2.60 -32.29 -42.02
CA VAL A 792 -2.09 -31.16 -42.79
C VAL A 792 -3.15 -30.71 -43.79
N LEU A 793 -3.43 -29.42 -43.80
CA LEU A 793 -4.24 -28.76 -44.83
C LEU A 793 -3.34 -27.84 -45.63
N PHE A 794 -3.31 -28.01 -46.95
CA PHE A 794 -2.73 -27.05 -47.87
C PHE A 794 -3.83 -26.23 -48.52
N ILE A 795 -3.62 -24.92 -48.60
CA ILE A 795 -4.51 -23.98 -49.29
C ILE A 795 -3.66 -23.16 -50.28
N PRO A 796 -4.02 -23.13 -51.57
CA PRO A 796 -3.27 -22.36 -52.55
C PRO A 796 -3.44 -20.85 -52.36
N ALA A 797 -2.53 -20.06 -52.95
CA ALA A 797 -2.70 -18.63 -53.11
C ALA A 797 -4.00 -18.29 -53.87
N GLY A 798 -4.60 -17.13 -53.54
CA GLY A 798 -5.85 -16.65 -54.16
C GLY A 798 -7.14 -17.28 -53.60
N TRP A 799 -7.06 -18.02 -52.50
CA TRP A 799 -8.22 -18.55 -51.80
C TRP A 799 -8.52 -17.74 -50.53
N LEU A 800 -9.79 -17.63 -50.19
CA LEU A 800 -10.28 -17.11 -48.92
C LEU A 800 -10.66 -18.27 -48.00
N VAL A 801 -10.53 -18.05 -46.70
CA VAL A 801 -10.82 -19.05 -45.69
C VAL A 801 -11.94 -18.55 -44.79
N VAL A 802 -13.00 -19.35 -44.68
CA VAL A 802 -14.01 -19.27 -43.63
C VAL A 802 -13.71 -20.39 -42.64
N GLU A 803 -13.32 -20.03 -41.43
CA GLU A 803 -12.97 -20.99 -40.38
C GLU A 803 -13.91 -20.86 -39.18
N ALA A 804 -14.34 -22.01 -38.67
CA ALA A 804 -15.15 -22.11 -37.47
C ALA A 804 -14.56 -23.17 -36.53
N ALA A 805 -14.34 -22.81 -35.27
CA ALA A 805 -13.93 -23.73 -34.23
C ALA A 805 -15.02 -24.77 -33.96
N VAL A 806 -14.64 -26.05 -33.83
CA VAL A 806 -15.57 -27.11 -33.40
C VAL A 806 -15.51 -27.20 -31.87
N PRO A 807 -16.62 -27.02 -31.14
CA PRO A 807 -16.62 -26.85 -29.68
C PRO A 807 -16.36 -28.13 -28.86
N GLN A 808 -15.71 -29.14 -29.42
CA GLN A 808 -15.53 -30.46 -28.79
C GLN A 808 -14.28 -30.59 -27.89
N GLY A 809 -13.42 -29.57 -27.80
CA GLY A 809 -12.19 -29.61 -27.00
C GLY A 809 -11.98 -28.37 -26.13
N GLU A 810 -11.01 -28.39 -25.23
CA GLU A 810 -10.64 -27.17 -24.47
C GLU A 810 -9.63 -26.29 -25.20
N HIS A 811 -8.88 -26.84 -26.16
CA HIS A 811 -7.78 -26.16 -26.83
C HIS A 811 -7.82 -26.38 -28.34
N ILE A 812 -7.53 -25.32 -29.11
CA ILE A 812 -7.37 -25.39 -30.57
C ILE A 812 -6.10 -24.62 -30.94
N TYR A 813 -5.04 -25.33 -31.33
CA TYR A 813 -3.78 -24.71 -31.74
C TYR A 813 -2.96 -25.61 -32.67
N GLY A 814 -2.06 -24.98 -33.42
CA GLY A 814 -1.23 -25.67 -34.40
C GLY A 814 -0.12 -24.81 -34.98
N LEU A 815 0.40 -25.23 -36.13
CA LEU A 815 1.50 -24.62 -36.87
C LEU A 815 0.99 -24.15 -38.24
N ARG A 816 1.47 -22.99 -38.67
CA ARG A 816 1.20 -22.41 -39.99
C ARG A 816 2.50 -22.08 -40.70
N LYS A 817 2.62 -22.51 -41.96
CA LYS A 817 3.71 -22.15 -42.86
C LYS A 817 3.13 -21.51 -44.12
N ASN A 818 3.66 -20.36 -44.53
CA ASN A 818 3.28 -19.75 -45.79
C ASN A 818 4.41 -19.95 -46.81
N VAL A 819 4.04 -20.19 -48.07
CA VAL A 819 4.98 -20.40 -49.17
C VAL A 819 4.45 -19.77 -50.45
N PHE A 820 5.34 -19.43 -51.36
CA PHE A 820 4.98 -19.10 -52.74
C PHE A 820 5.30 -20.27 -53.67
N LEU A 821 4.48 -20.46 -54.70
CA LEU A 821 4.67 -21.47 -55.73
C LEU A 821 4.60 -20.79 -57.10
N LYS A 822 5.40 -21.24 -58.07
CA LYS A 822 5.40 -20.69 -59.43
C LYS A 822 4.04 -20.86 -60.11
N SER A 823 3.45 -22.04 -59.98
CA SER A 823 2.10 -22.36 -60.50
C SER A 823 0.98 -21.45 -59.99
N SER A 824 1.20 -20.66 -58.94
CA SER A 824 0.19 -19.74 -58.39
C SER A 824 0.36 -18.27 -58.81
N ALA A 825 1.26 -17.96 -59.75
CA ALA A 825 1.51 -16.59 -60.23
C ALA A 825 0.21 -15.83 -60.60
N ASN A 826 -0.65 -16.43 -61.42
CA ASN A 826 -1.91 -15.78 -61.85
C ASN A 826 -2.86 -15.49 -60.68
N LYS A 827 -2.96 -16.42 -59.72
CA LYS A 827 -3.81 -16.23 -58.52
C LYS A 827 -3.21 -15.20 -57.56
N TYR A 828 -1.89 -15.13 -57.51
CA TYR A 828 -1.17 -14.16 -56.68
C TYR A 828 -1.32 -12.73 -57.21
N GLU A 829 -1.34 -12.55 -58.54
CA GLU A 829 -1.62 -11.26 -59.19
C GLU A 829 -2.98 -10.68 -58.75
N GLU A 830 -4.01 -11.51 -58.63
CA GLU A 830 -5.30 -11.10 -58.07
C GLU A 830 -5.19 -10.71 -56.59
N GLY A 831 -4.37 -11.41 -55.81
CA GLY A 831 -4.05 -11.02 -54.43
C GLY A 831 -3.42 -9.63 -54.30
N ILE A 832 -2.59 -9.22 -55.28
CA ILE A 832 -2.03 -7.86 -55.34
C ILE A 832 -3.15 -6.84 -55.58
N LYS A 833 -4.06 -7.11 -56.52
CA LYS A 833 -5.22 -6.24 -56.80
C LYS A 833 -6.10 -6.06 -55.56
N ILE A 834 -6.35 -7.15 -54.82
CA ILE A 834 -7.06 -7.12 -53.54
C ILE A 834 -6.34 -6.23 -52.53
N THR A 835 -5.03 -6.45 -52.36
CA THR A 835 -4.20 -5.72 -51.39
C THR A 835 -4.20 -4.21 -51.70
N GLN A 836 -4.13 -3.85 -52.99
CA GLN A 836 -4.21 -2.47 -53.47
C GLN A 836 -5.60 -1.86 -53.23
N ALA A 837 -6.67 -2.61 -53.51
CA ALA A 837 -8.05 -2.15 -53.28
C ALA A 837 -8.38 -1.96 -51.79
N SER A 838 -7.74 -2.71 -50.89
CA SER A 838 -7.85 -2.53 -49.43
C SER A 838 -7.06 -1.34 -48.89
N GLY A 839 -6.42 -0.53 -49.75
CA GLY A 839 -5.73 0.70 -49.33
C GLY A 839 -4.36 0.49 -48.67
N ASN A 840 -3.73 -0.68 -48.84
CA ASN A 840 -2.37 -0.90 -48.35
C ASN A 840 -1.35 -0.03 -49.07
N SER A 841 -0.24 0.30 -48.38
CA SER A 841 0.80 1.18 -48.93
C SER A 841 1.36 0.67 -50.27
N GLU A 842 1.67 1.58 -51.18
CA GLU A 842 2.30 1.27 -52.47
C GLU A 842 3.59 0.45 -52.30
N SER A 843 4.36 0.73 -51.23
CA SER A 843 5.58 -0.01 -50.90
C SER A 843 5.35 -1.51 -50.67
N ALA A 844 4.18 -1.90 -50.14
CA ALA A 844 3.81 -3.29 -49.90
C ALA A 844 3.41 -3.96 -51.22
N CYS A 845 2.58 -3.29 -52.02
CA CYS A 845 2.20 -3.76 -53.35
C CYS A 845 3.43 -3.96 -54.24
N GLU A 846 4.39 -3.04 -54.18
CA GLU A 846 5.64 -3.13 -54.95
C GLU A 846 6.48 -4.36 -54.59
N ARG A 847 6.59 -4.69 -53.29
CA ARG A 847 7.25 -5.94 -52.88
C ARG A 847 6.52 -7.17 -53.43
N MET A 848 5.18 -7.17 -53.42
CA MET A 848 4.41 -8.27 -53.98
C MET A 848 4.58 -8.38 -55.50
N ARG A 849 4.68 -7.26 -56.23
CA ARG A 849 4.96 -7.27 -57.68
C ARG A 849 6.32 -7.90 -58.00
N LYS A 850 7.36 -7.57 -57.23
CA LYS A 850 8.68 -8.21 -57.36
C LYS A 850 8.63 -9.71 -57.12
N VAL A 851 7.85 -10.17 -56.13
CA VAL A 851 7.60 -11.60 -55.93
C VAL A 851 6.90 -12.18 -57.16
N LEU A 852 5.83 -11.54 -57.66
CA LEU A 852 5.09 -11.99 -58.84
C LEU A 852 5.98 -12.14 -60.08
N GLU A 853 6.91 -11.21 -60.33
CA GLU A 853 7.88 -11.31 -61.43
C GLU A 853 8.74 -12.58 -61.32
N ILE A 854 9.17 -12.93 -60.10
CA ILE A 854 9.91 -14.17 -59.87
C ILE A 854 9.01 -15.40 -60.05
N LEU A 855 7.74 -15.35 -59.66
CA LEU A 855 6.80 -16.47 -59.88
C LEU A 855 6.52 -16.73 -61.37
N LYS A 856 6.61 -15.70 -62.21
CA LYS A 856 6.41 -15.80 -63.67
C LYS A 856 7.63 -16.36 -64.42
N LYS A 857 8.80 -16.41 -63.78
CA LYS A 857 10.03 -17.02 -64.31
C LYS A 857 10.11 -18.50 -63.96
#